data_AF-A0A929V4A3-F1
#
_entry.id   AF-A0A929V4A3-F1
#
_cell.length_a   1.000
_cell.length_b   1.000
_cell.length_c   1.000
_cell.angle_alpha   90.00
_cell.angle_beta   90.00
_cell.angle_gamma   90.00
#
_symmetry.space_group_name_H-M   'P 1'
#
loop_
_entity.id
_entity.type
_entity.pdbx_description
1 polymer ?
#
loop_
_entity_poly.entity_id
_entity_poly.type
_entity_poly.pdbx_seq_one_letter_code
_entity_poly.pdbx_strand_id
1 'polypeptide(L)'
;MKLKKNFISCFLLFAILCQFFIPTFVKADIGYTQNQEGVFPTDFSEIDGLIRNYKNQPIDYKEAIVSKKASRGDKDGEFYIDLRVEGKTSEEERTKDIVVVLDNSNSMRDNNRVTIAKNTLTTFVKNVLRDGNGKVRVALVTYGSDVFDGRFVNEFYYKGNMLDHSHKTFTTNPQDIINKIPSKVPEEHTGTNSYGYQYSSIGATFTQAALREAADILSTSTAKQKIIVHLTDGVPTVSNKISSIDRSGKANFDYSIAAKKGSGHTFFLKDGYWANNGYYYNYQDRHRPYDVNNAQTGRQLHVENHGVATYYEAKEILKKYSVYTVGIELTDTSYDDRNRGYGTYYPEGTIPRNDILKLMRSISTSPRHYYDSASINQLSSILAQIERDIRNTVVNGKVIDPMGDMVQLNTESTNLTASDNKILETIDLDYNQGTRTFTIKGLNLGRGQWINLRYKVNIKTEDPNYKPDFFYPANGKTDLIPVEKTPNIVREFPVPSVKAHSIDVNVQKLWKYKNGKDLPDSMKKEIKVKLIRKSTNPNVAAADREKEIAEKTLNKAGNWTGTFEKLIPFDNLGYHFEYTVKEVALEGFESKIEYSNNKNFIKSESADVKITNTKNIEVEFFKYKTENEQKIALPDVEFELYKQDITERYLPVQKNGKNLVVKSGADGKFKFDNLEVGKYAIKEIKAPKGYRTPKEFVREFEVTNQGKIKYSETIYGSENLFYQIENIKYPQMYFMFRKLDTNGELIKQGILELQLKGPKEKTQSFDLTKSTNDGFKFEIPEDFPTGDYVLTEKTAPMGYQKSNVEYHIRIDAEERTITLVKEVKGSVETQKNIVLYQDNDGAIDTIKHDIKNDKTVYPHTGGTGVVPFVLSGLFVMLCAGSVYILKKKRVM
;
A
#
# COMPACT_ATOMS: atom_id res chain seq x y z
N MET A 1 25.56 26.11 78.14
CA MET A 1 26.43 25.37 77.21
C MET A 1 26.25 23.87 77.46
N LYS A 2 26.09 23.04 76.42
CA LYS A 2 25.74 21.59 76.44
C LYS A 2 24.30 21.18 76.75
N LEU A 3 23.33 21.57 75.90
CA LEU A 3 22.05 20.85 75.78
C LEU A 3 21.29 21.29 74.51
N LYS A 4 21.88 21.07 73.32
CA LYS A 4 21.18 21.33 72.04
C LYS A 4 21.75 20.58 70.81
N LYS A 5 22.56 19.53 71.01
CA LYS A 5 23.16 18.76 69.89
C LYS A 5 22.66 17.31 69.73
N ASN A 6 21.88 16.75 70.67
CA ASN A 6 21.45 15.35 70.57
C ASN A 6 20.02 15.14 70.05
N PHE A 7 19.18 16.18 69.95
CA PHE A 7 17.82 16.03 69.42
C PHE A 7 17.75 16.05 67.89
N ILE A 8 18.71 16.69 67.22
CA ILE A 8 18.75 16.79 65.75
C ILE A 8 19.33 15.50 65.13
N SER A 9 20.27 14.81 65.79
CA SER A 9 20.80 13.54 65.30
C SER A 9 19.80 12.38 65.39
N CYS A 10 18.94 12.32 66.41
CA CYS A 10 17.90 11.28 66.47
C CYS A 10 16.77 11.51 65.47
N PHE A 11 16.42 12.76 65.17
CA PHE A 11 15.40 13.05 64.15
C PHE A 11 15.93 12.85 62.72
N LEU A 12 17.21 13.12 62.46
CA LEU A 12 17.84 12.76 61.18
C LEU A 12 18.01 11.24 61.02
N LEU A 13 18.38 10.50 62.08
CA LEU A 13 18.47 9.03 61.98
C LEU A 13 17.08 8.39 61.81
N PHE A 14 16.03 8.92 62.46
CA PHE A 14 14.66 8.43 62.28
C PHE A 14 14.08 8.79 60.90
N ALA A 15 14.40 9.97 60.36
CA ALA A 15 14.04 10.35 58.99
C ALA A 15 14.78 9.52 57.92
N ILE A 16 16.04 9.13 58.17
CA ILE A 16 16.82 8.28 57.27
C ILE A 16 16.38 6.81 57.40
N LEU A 17 16.03 6.30 58.59
CA LEU A 17 15.48 4.94 58.76
C LEU A 17 14.05 4.79 58.24
N CYS A 18 13.22 5.85 58.27
CA CYS A 18 11.90 5.85 57.64
C CYS A 18 11.94 5.97 56.11
N GLN A 19 13.09 6.29 55.50
CA GLN A 19 13.29 6.25 54.05
C GLN A 19 13.69 4.85 53.51
N PHE A 20 14.01 3.89 54.39
CA PHE A 20 14.41 2.53 53.98
C PHE A 20 13.36 1.43 54.25
N PHE A 21 12.18 1.77 54.77
CA PHE A 21 11.07 0.83 54.96
C PHE A 21 9.70 1.41 54.55
N ILE A 22 9.67 2.19 53.48
CA ILE A 22 8.48 2.21 52.64
C ILE A 22 8.69 1.02 51.70
N PRO A 23 7.83 -0.02 51.68
CA PRO A 23 7.76 -0.84 50.50
C PRO A 23 7.34 0.13 49.40
N THR A 24 8.30 0.65 48.65
CA THR A 24 8.06 1.10 47.29
C THR A 24 7.45 -0.12 46.63
N PHE A 25 6.12 -0.19 46.64
CA PHE A 25 5.39 -0.79 45.55
C PHE A 25 5.94 -0.05 44.34
N VAL A 26 6.97 -0.63 43.73
CA VAL A 26 7.21 -0.47 42.31
C VAL A 26 5.91 -0.97 41.72
N LYS A 27 4.97 -0.04 41.53
CA LYS A 27 3.85 -0.25 40.63
C LYS A 27 4.56 -0.73 39.38
N ALA A 28 4.40 -2.00 39.02
CA ALA A 28 4.94 -2.51 37.77
C ALA A 28 4.57 -1.45 36.74
N ASP A 29 5.57 -0.85 36.12
CA ASP A 29 5.34 0.23 35.17
C ASP A 29 4.80 -0.49 33.93
N ILE A 30 3.51 -0.84 33.97
CA ILE A 30 2.77 -1.52 32.90
C ILE A 30 2.58 -0.43 31.85
N GLY A 31 3.67 -0.16 31.14
CA GLY A 31 4.00 1.16 30.61
C GLY A 31 2.86 1.86 29.89
N TYR A 32 2.46 3.00 30.44
CA TYR A 32 1.93 4.11 29.66
C TYR A 32 3.02 5.17 29.60
N THR A 33 3.73 5.24 28.49
CA THR A 33 4.36 6.51 28.12
C THR A 33 3.38 7.26 27.23
N GLN A 34 3.31 8.57 27.46
CA GLN A 34 2.49 9.46 26.68
C GLN A 34 2.88 9.35 25.19
N ASN A 35 1.86 9.17 24.33
CA ASN A 35 1.90 8.87 22.89
C ASN A 35 2.64 9.91 21.98
N GLN A 36 3.62 10.67 22.48
CA GLN A 36 4.33 11.67 21.67
C GLN A 36 5.81 11.35 21.42
N GLU A 37 6.44 10.46 22.19
CA GLU A 37 7.90 10.21 22.10
C GLU A 37 8.31 8.76 21.78
N GLY A 38 7.37 7.82 21.62
CA GLY A 38 7.66 6.46 21.14
C GLY A 38 8.37 5.53 22.13
N VAL A 39 8.30 5.81 23.44
CA VAL A 39 8.99 5.03 24.47
C VAL A 39 8.13 3.86 24.95
N PHE A 40 8.21 2.70 24.31
CA PHE A 40 7.58 1.48 24.85
C PHE A 40 8.30 1.05 26.15
N PRO A 41 7.63 0.43 27.15
CA PRO A 41 8.34 -0.19 28.26
C PRO A 41 9.43 -1.13 27.72
N THR A 42 10.64 -1.11 28.28
CA THR A 42 11.80 -1.85 27.73
C THR A 42 11.62 -3.37 27.70
N ASP A 43 10.63 -3.89 28.42
CA ASP A 43 10.42 -5.33 28.59
C ASP A 43 9.31 -5.87 27.67
N PHE A 44 9.68 -6.13 26.42
CA PHE A 44 8.79 -6.62 25.38
C PHE A 44 9.37 -7.77 24.58
N SER A 45 8.48 -8.57 23.98
CA SER A 45 8.82 -9.52 22.92
C SER A 45 8.39 -8.94 21.59
N GLU A 46 9.31 -8.88 20.63
CA GLU A 46 9.03 -8.45 19.26
C GLU A 46 8.72 -9.67 18.36
N ILE A 47 7.70 -9.57 17.53
CA ILE A 47 7.30 -10.61 16.57
C ILE A 47 7.38 -10.01 15.17
N ASP A 48 8.16 -10.66 14.29
CA ASP A 48 8.39 -10.29 12.89
C ASP A 48 8.87 -8.84 12.65
N GLY A 49 9.37 -8.16 13.68
CA GLY A 49 9.68 -6.74 13.60
C GLY A 49 8.45 -5.83 13.54
N LEU A 50 7.22 -6.35 13.63
CA LEU A 50 5.96 -5.62 13.40
C LEU A 50 5.11 -5.44 14.65
N ILE A 51 5.28 -6.32 15.64
CA ILE A 51 4.43 -6.38 16.82
C ILE A 51 5.30 -6.38 18.07
N ARG A 52 4.90 -5.59 19.07
CA ARG A 52 5.47 -5.62 20.42
C ARG A 52 4.41 -6.01 21.42
N ASN A 53 4.62 -7.16 22.07
CA ASN A 53 3.84 -7.61 23.20
C ASN A 53 4.63 -7.41 24.49
N TYR A 54 3.98 -7.00 25.57
CA TYR A 54 4.62 -6.96 26.88
C TYR A 54 5.11 -8.37 27.26
N LYS A 55 6.35 -8.48 27.76
CA LYS A 55 6.98 -9.79 27.98
C LYS A 55 6.41 -10.51 29.22
N ASN A 56 6.19 -9.76 30.30
CA ASN A 56 5.77 -10.30 31.59
C ASN A 56 4.25 -10.42 31.69
N GLN A 57 3.64 -11.17 30.78
CA GLN A 57 2.21 -11.45 30.82
C GLN A 57 1.93 -12.97 30.69
N PRO A 58 0.85 -13.49 31.31
CA PRO A 58 -0.25 -12.75 31.91
C PRO A 58 0.13 -12.03 33.22
N ILE A 59 -0.52 -10.90 33.48
CA ILE A 59 -0.37 -10.14 34.71
C ILE A 59 -1.25 -10.79 35.76
N ASP A 60 -0.64 -11.21 36.86
CA ASP A 60 -1.35 -11.82 37.97
C ASP A 60 -1.73 -10.75 39.00
N TYR A 61 -3.01 -10.38 39.01
CA TYR A 61 -3.58 -9.53 40.05
C TYR A 61 -4.31 -10.36 41.10
N LYS A 62 -4.55 -9.73 42.26
CA LYS A 62 -5.29 -10.34 43.36
C LYS A 62 -6.65 -10.93 42.93
N GLU A 63 -7.40 -10.21 42.09
CA GLU A 63 -8.75 -10.61 41.67
C GLU A 63 -8.77 -11.45 40.37
N ALA A 64 -7.78 -11.30 39.50
CA ALA A 64 -7.82 -11.89 38.17
C ALA A 64 -6.43 -12.00 37.56
N ILE A 65 -6.28 -12.97 36.67
CA ILE A 65 -5.16 -13.07 35.75
C ILE A 65 -5.60 -12.42 34.43
N VAL A 66 -4.84 -11.45 33.93
CA VAL A 66 -5.19 -10.74 32.69
C VAL A 66 -4.06 -10.77 31.68
N SER A 67 -4.39 -10.83 30.39
CA SER A 67 -3.40 -10.67 29.33
C SER A 67 -4.00 -10.00 28.11
N LYS A 68 -3.15 -9.30 27.35
CA LYS A 68 -3.55 -8.72 26.08
C LYS A 68 -2.39 -8.75 25.10
N LYS A 69 -2.58 -9.46 23.99
CA LYS A 69 -1.54 -9.74 23.00
C LYS A 69 -2.03 -9.41 21.61
N ALA A 70 -1.12 -8.90 20.78
CA ALA A 70 -1.31 -8.81 19.36
C ALA A 70 -0.61 -9.98 18.64
N SER A 71 -1.20 -10.42 17.53
CA SER A 71 -0.60 -11.37 16.59
C SER A 71 -0.89 -10.94 15.15
N ARG A 72 -0.15 -11.51 14.19
CA ARG A 72 -0.26 -11.15 12.77
C ARG A 72 -1.66 -11.51 12.24
N GLY A 73 -2.28 -10.57 11.52
CA GLY A 73 -3.53 -10.78 10.80
C GLY A 73 -3.34 -11.53 9.49
N ASP A 74 -4.38 -11.55 8.66
CA ASP A 74 -4.37 -12.31 7.40
C ASP A 74 -3.75 -11.49 6.25
N LYS A 75 -3.73 -10.16 6.41
CA LYS A 75 -3.20 -9.18 5.45
C LYS A 75 -2.16 -8.28 6.11
N ASP A 76 -1.34 -7.65 5.28
CA ASP A 76 -0.41 -6.63 5.76
C ASP A 76 -1.16 -5.46 6.41
N GLY A 77 -0.62 -4.97 7.52
CA GLY A 77 -1.25 -3.92 8.33
C GLY A 77 -2.41 -4.38 9.22
N GLU A 78 -2.73 -5.68 9.20
CA GLU A 78 -3.80 -6.27 9.98
C GLU A 78 -3.23 -7.06 11.17
N PHE A 79 -3.88 -6.94 12.33
CA PHE A 79 -3.44 -7.58 13.57
C PHE A 79 -4.63 -8.12 14.37
N TYR A 80 -4.52 -9.35 14.85
CA TYR A 80 -5.45 -9.87 15.86
C TYR A 80 -5.04 -9.39 17.24
N ILE A 81 -6.01 -8.96 18.05
CA ILE A 81 -5.83 -8.65 19.45
C ILE A 81 -6.63 -9.66 20.28
N ASP A 82 -5.96 -10.36 21.18
CA ASP A 82 -6.54 -11.28 22.15
C ASP A 82 -6.49 -10.66 23.54
N LEU A 83 -7.66 -10.30 24.08
CA LEU A 83 -7.84 -9.80 25.45
C LEU A 83 -8.46 -10.89 26.31
N ARG A 84 -7.71 -11.39 27.30
CA ARG A 84 -8.14 -12.49 28.17
C ARG A 84 -8.26 -12.03 29.63
N VAL A 85 -9.34 -12.44 30.26
CA VAL A 85 -9.56 -12.31 31.72
C VAL A 85 -9.84 -13.69 32.28
N GLU A 86 -9.10 -14.08 33.31
CA GLU A 86 -9.28 -15.34 34.02
C GLU A 86 -9.47 -15.07 35.51
N GLY A 87 -10.52 -15.65 36.08
CA GLY A 87 -10.81 -15.55 37.50
C GLY A 87 -9.88 -16.44 38.34
N LYS A 88 -9.72 -16.08 39.61
CA LYS A 88 -8.94 -16.84 40.59
C LYS A 88 -9.84 -17.48 41.65
N THR A 89 -9.32 -18.48 42.35
CA THR A 89 -9.84 -18.85 43.67
C THR A 89 -9.20 -17.86 44.62
N SER A 90 -10.02 -17.20 45.41
CA SER A 90 -9.57 -16.23 46.38
C SER A 90 -8.62 -16.87 47.41
N GLU A 91 -7.30 -16.86 47.21
CA GLU A 91 -6.35 -17.26 48.27
C GLU A 91 -6.13 -16.12 49.28
N GLU A 92 -6.33 -14.86 48.88
CA GLU A 92 -6.42 -13.72 49.79
C GLU A 92 -7.88 -13.30 50.03
N GLU A 93 -8.63 -14.16 50.72
CA GLU A 93 -10.06 -13.96 51.00
C GLU A 93 -10.36 -12.63 51.68
N ARG A 94 -11.07 -11.78 50.93
CA ARG A 94 -11.94 -10.73 51.49
C ARG A 94 -12.85 -11.41 52.50
N THR A 95 -12.92 -10.88 53.71
CA THR A 95 -13.92 -11.32 54.69
C THR A 95 -15.32 -11.22 54.06
N LYS A 96 -16.11 -12.30 54.15
CA LYS A 96 -17.47 -12.36 53.61
C LYS A 96 -18.46 -12.65 54.73
N ASP A 97 -19.53 -11.90 54.75
CA ASP A 97 -20.64 -12.14 55.66
C ASP A 97 -21.88 -12.47 54.85
N ILE A 98 -22.48 -13.62 55.15
CA ILE A 98 -23.64 -14.17 54.46
C ILE A 98 -24.81 -14.21 55.45
N VAL A 99 -25.94 -13.63 55.09
CA VAL A 99 -27.20 -13.86 55.82
C VAL A 99 -28.08 -14.76 54.98
N VAL A 100 -28.38 -15.96 55.50
CA VAL A 100 -29.39 -16.83 54.91
C VAL A 100 -30.75 -16.35 55.41
N VAL A 101 -31.66 -16.07 54.48
CA VAL A 101 -33.04 -15.68 54.76
C VAL A 101 -33.94 -16.82 54.34
N LEU A 102 -34.52 -17.53 55.31
CA LEU A 102 -35.29 -18.74 55.09
C LEU A 102 -36.77 -18.49 55.36
N ASP A 103 -37.59 -18.66 54.33
CA ASP A 103 -39.03 -18.75 54.49
C ASP A 103 -39.42 -20.05 55.20
N ASN A 104 -40.17 -19.92 56.29
CA ASN A 104 -40.78 -21.03 57.02
C ASN A 104 -42.28 -20.75 57.22
N SER A 105 -42.92 -20.12 56.24
CA SER A 105 -44.37 -19.97 56.15
C SER A 105 -45.07 -21.32 56.01
N ASN A 106 -46.39 -21.35 56.21
CA ASN A 106 -47.16 -22.59 56.15
C ASN A 106 -47.24 -23.19 54.74
N SER A 107 -47.01 -22.43 53.67
CA SER A 107 -46.90 -22.97 52.30
C SER A 107 -45.76 -23.98 52.15
N MET A 108 -44.73 -23.88 52.98
CA MET A 108 -43.59 -24.81 52.99
C MET A 108 -43.95 -26.21 53.53
N ARG A 109 -45.19 -26.45 53.97
CA ARG A 109 -45.62 -27.72 54.57
C ARG A 109 -45.56 -28.88 53.58
N ASP A 110 -45.91 -28.61 52.33
CA ASP A 110 -46.13 -29.64 51.33
C ASP A 110 -44.80 -30.06 50.65
N ASN A 111 -44.83 -31.17 49.91
CA ASN A 111 -43.70 -31.69 49.11
C ASN A 111 -42.38 -31.89 49.87
N ASN A 112 -42.42 -32.08 51.20
CA ASN A 112 -41.25 -32.17 52.07
C ASN A 112 -40.31 -30.94 51.98
N ARG A 113 -40.83 -29.76 51.60
CA ARG A 113 -40.02 -28.55 51.38
C ARG A 113 -39.16 -28.19 52.58
N VAL A 114 -39.72 -28.14 53.79
CA VAL A 114 -38.95 -27.83 55.01
C VAL A 114 -37.82 -28.84 55.25
N THR A 115 -38.08 -30.14 55.10
CA THR A 115 -37.07 -31.19 55.34
C THR A 115 -35.92 -31.10 54.33
N ILE A 116 -36.24 -30.93 53.04
CA ILE A 116 -35.22 -30.84 51.98
C ILE A 116 -34.46 -29.52 52.09
N ALA A 117 -35.14 -28.40 52.36
CA ALA A 117 -34.51 -27.11 52.62
C ALA A 117 -33.55 -27.20 53.80
N LYS A 118 -33.94 -27.87 54.90
CA LYS A 118 -33.07 -28.09 56.06
C LYS A 118 -31.81 -28.88 55.70
N ASN A 119 -31.95 -30.02 55.03
CA ASN A 119 -30.80 -30.86 54.66
C ASN A 119 -29.86 -30.14 53.69
N THR A 120 -30.43 -29.42 52.73
CA THR A 120 -29.65 -28.71 51.72
C THR A 120 -28.94 -27.49 52.29
N LEU A 121 -29.63 -26.67 53.09
CA LEU A 121 -29.01 -25.53 53.78
C LEU A 121 -27.95 -25.98 54.78
N THR A 122 -28.15 -27.11 55.47
CA THR A 122 -27.13 -27.71 56.34
C THR A 122 -25.84 -27.98 55.56
N THR A 123 -25.96 -28.50 54.34
CA THR A 123 -24.81 -28.78 53.46
C THR A 123 -24.16 -27.48 52.98
N PHE A 124 -24.96 -26.54 52.50
CA PHE A 124 -24.51 -25.21 52.07
C PHE A 124 -23.72 -24.49 53.17
N VAL A 125 -24.28 -24.38 54.38
CA VAL A 125 -23.64 -23.70 55.52
C VAL A 125 -22.32 -24.37 55.90
N LYS A 126 -22.28 -25.72 55.95
CA LYS A 126 -21.04 -26.47 56.21
C LYS A 126 -19.99 -26.17 55.16
N ASN A 127 -20.34 -26.18 53.88
CA ASN A 127 -19.40 -25.97 52.79
C ASN A 127 -18.87 -24.53 52.78
N VAL A 128 -19.73 -23.51 52.83
CA VAL A 128 -19.27 -22.11 52.78
C VAL A 128 -18.40 -21.72 53.98
N LEU A 129 -18.68 -22.25 55.17
CA LEU A 129 -17.87 -22.00 56.37
C LEU A 129 -16.56 -22.80 56.37
N ARG A 130 -16.59 -24.08 55.97
CA ARG A 130 -15.38 -24.92 55.84
C ARG A 130 -14.42 -24.32 54.82
N ASP A 131 -14.95 -24.02 53.64
CA ASP A 131 -14.13 -23.53 52.52
C ASP A 131 -13.66 -22.09 52.76
N GLY A 132 -14.42 -21.31 53.54
CA GLY A 132 -14.08 -19.94 53.89
C GLY A 132 -13.08 -19.77 55.02
N ASN A 133 -12.53 -20.86 55.59
CA ASN A 133 -11.39 -20.89 56.52
C ASN A 133 -11.34 -19.76 57.58
N GLY A 134 -12.47 -19.50 58.26
CA GLY A 134 -12.60 -18.48 59.30
C GLY A 134 -12.79 -17.03 58.83
N LYS A 135 -12.79 -16.78 57.51
CA LYS A 135 -13.02 -15.47 56.88
C LYS A 135 -14.42 -15.31 56.30
N VAL A 136 -15.16 -16.41 56.16
CA VAL A 136 -16.60 -16.39 55.87
C VAL A 136 -17.37 -16.60 57.16
N ARG A 137 -18.36 -15.75 57.42
CA ARG A 137 -19.29 -15.89 58.55
C ARG A 137 -20.71 -15.92 58.06
N VAL A 138 -21.55 -16.66 58.76
CA VAL A 138 -22.97 -16.83 58.41
C VAL A 138 -23.85 -16.35 59.55
N ALA A 139 -25.01 -15.78 59.21
CA ALA A 139 -26.14 -15.55 60.11
C ALA A 139 -27.41 -16.10 59.44
N LEU A 140 -28.47 -16.31 60.22
CA LEU A 140 -29.74 -16.88 59.76
C LEU A 140 -30.91 -16.01 60.20
N VAL A 141 -31.78 -15.67 59.26
CA VAL A 141 -33.08 -15.03 59.48
C VAL A 141 -34.14 -15.99 58.97
N THR A 142 -34.87 -16.63 59.87
CA THR A 142 -36.03 -17.46 59.51
C THR A 142 -37.30 -16.65 59.73
N TYR A 143 -38.26 -16.70 58.81
CA TYR A 143 -39.47 -15.87 58.91
C TYR A 143 -40.75 -16.61 58.51
N GLY A 144 -41.86 -16.09 59.03
CA GLY A 144 -43.22 -16.39 58.60
C GLY A 144 -44.05 -15.10 58.64
N SER A 145 -45.04 -15.01 59.52
CA SER A 145 -45.80 -13.78 59.77
C SER A 145 -44.98 -12.65 60.38
N ASP A 146 -43.82 -12.97 60.94
CA ASP A 146 -42.75 -12.05 61.34
C ASP A 146 -41.42 -12.84 61.40
N VAL A 147 -40.33 -12.19 61.79
CA VAL A 147 -39.04 -12.87 62.04
C VAL A 147 -39.15 -13.81 63.25
N PHE A 148 -38.67 -15.04 63.11
CA PHE A 148 -38.64 -16.06 64.16
C PHE A 148 -37.38 -15.94 65.01
N ASP A 149 -37.33 -14.95 65.90
CA ASP A 149 -36.20 -14.65 66.78
C ASP A 149 -36.51 -14.77 68.29
N GLY A 150 -37.59 -15.48 68.66
CA GLY A 150 -37.95 -15.73 70.06
C GLY A 150 -38.56 -14.55 70.81
N ARG A 151 -38.61 -13.36 70.21
CA ARG A 151 -39.12 -12.16 70.89
C ARG A 151 -40.63 -12.25 71.15
N PHE A 152 -41.06 -11.60 72.23
CA PHE A 152 -42.48 -11.39 72.48
C PHE A 152 -43.05 -10.39 71.47
N VAL A 153 -44.17 -10.75 70.83
CA VAL A 153 -44.93 -9.87 69.95
C VAL A 153 -46.37 -9.79 70.43
N ASN A 154 -46.94 -8.59 70.31
CA ASN A 154 -48.34 -8.32 70.57
C ASN A 154 -48.98 -7.75 69.31
N GLU A 155 -49.16 -8.64 68.34
CA GLU A 155 -49.62 -8.31 67.00
C GLU A 155 -51.04 -8.83 66.80
N PHE A 156 -51.75 -8.27 65.82
CA PHE A 156 -53.15 -8.65 65.60
C PHE A 156 -53.32 -10.13 65.21
N TYR A 157 -52.32 -10.75 64.58
CA TYR A 157 -52.33 -12.18 64.20
C TYR A 157 -51.81 -13.09 65.32
N TYR A 158 -51.05 -12.56 66.28
CA TYR A 158 -50.42 -13.37 67.30
C TYR A 158 -49.97 -12.54 68.50
N LYS A 159 -50.32 -13.01 69.71
CA LYS A 159 -49.81 -12.48 70.97
C LYS A 159 -49.07 -13.59 71.71
N GLY A 160 -47.75 -13.48 71.78
CA GLY A 160 -46.90 -14.51 72.38
C GLY A 160 -45.44 -14.38 71.94
N ASN A 161 -44.62 -15.35 72.33
CA ASN A 161 -43.24 -15.43 71.87
C ASN A 161 -43.20 -16.03 70.46
N MET A 162 -42.53 -15.35 69.52
CA MET A 162 -42.26 -15.93 68.20
C MET A 162 -41.43 -17.21 68.35
N LEU A 163 -41.46 -18.07 67.33
CA LEU A 163 -40.50 -19.18 67.25
C LEU A 163 -39.07 -18.63 67.25
N ASP A 164 -38.12 -19.42 67.73
CA ASP A 164 -36.71 -19.02 67.84
C ASP A 164 -35.82 -19.82 66.86
N HIS A 165 -36.02 -19.54 65.57
CA HIS A 165 -35.36 -20.20 64.43
C HIS A 165 -34.36 -19.30 63.70
N SER A 166 -33.99 -18.17 64.30
CA SER A 166 -33.00 -17.23 63.75
C SER A 166 -31.72 -17.22 64.58
N HIS A 167 -30.61 -16.87 63.93
CA HIS A 167 -29.32 -16.62 64.56
C HIS A 167 -28.79 -15.29 64.02
N LYS A 168 -29.04 -14.21 64.77
CA LYS A 168 -28.88 -12.82 64.28
C LYS A 168 -27.44 -12.28 64.40
N THR A 169 -26.49 -13.12 64.81
CA THR A 169 -25.06 -12.79 64.95
C THR A 169 -24.23 -13.58 63.96
N PHE A 170 -23.15 -12.99 63.44
CA PHE A 170 -22.25 -13.72 62.54
C PHE A 170 -21.41 -14.75 63.29
N THR A 171 -21.44 -16.00 62.81
CA THR A 171 -20.66 -17.11 63.37
C THR A 171 -19.86 -17.84 62.30
N THR A 172 -18.75 -18.43 62.72
CA THR A 172 -17.96 -19.39 61.92
C THR A 172 -18.24 -20.84 62.31
N ASN A 173 -19.01 -21.08 63.37
CA ASN A 173 -19.41 -22.40 63.80
C ASN A 173 -20.70 -22.83 63.07
N PRO A 174 -20.67 -23.84 62.19
CA PRO A 174 -21.86 -24.26 61.46
C PRO A 174 -23.00 -24.74 62.36
N GLN A 175 -22.71 -25.25 63.57
CA GLN A 175 -23.75 -25.78 64.48
C GLN A 175 -24.67 -24.69 65.04
N ASP A 176 -24.16 -23.48 65.23
CA ASP A 176 -24.95 -22.33 65.71
C ASP A 176 -26.11 -22.02 64.75
N ILE A 177 -25.87 -22.21 63.44
CA ILE A 177 -26.85 -22.04 62.38
C ILE A 177 -27.71 -23.30 62.21
N ILE A 178 -27.09 -24.48 62.08
CA ILE A 178 -27.80 -25.74 61.79
C ILE A 178 -28.84 -26.06 62.87
N ASN A 179 -28.54 -25.80 64.14
CA ASN A 179 -29.47 -26.03 65.26
C ASN A 179 -30.71 -25.12 65.21
N LYS A 180 -30.63 -23.98 64.52
CA LYS A 180 -31.73 -23.03 64.38
C LYS A 180 -32.63 -23.31 63.17
N ILE A 181 -32.17 -24.07 62.17
CA ILE A 181 -32.95 -24.38 60.97
C ILE A 181 -34.18 -25.24 61.34
N PRO A 182 -35.41 -24.79 61.00
CA PRO A 182 -36.63 -25.48 61.36
C PRO A 182 -36.75 -26.84 60.67
N SER A 183 -37.38 -27.82 61.34
CA SER A 183 -37.73 -29.13 60.77
C SER A 183 -39.21 -29.29 60.45
N LYS A 184 -40.04 -28.31 60.79
CA LYS A 184 -41.46 -28.25 60.49
C LYS A 184 -41.89 -26.79 60.29
N VAL A 185 -42.98 -26.59 59.57
CA VAL A 185 -43.68 -25.30 59.53
C VAL A 185 -44.29 -24.98 60.90
N PRO A 186 -44.60 -23.70 61.19
CA PRO A 186 -45.29 -23.31 62.41
C PRO A 186 -46.62 -24.04 62.56
N GLU A 187 -46.95 -24.42 63.80
CA GLU A 187 -48.24 -25.02 64.10
C GLU A 187 -49.37 -24.00 63.90
N GLU A 188 -50.47 -24.47 63.33
CA GLU A 188 -51.69 -23.68 63.25
C GLU A 188 -52.39 -23.75 64.60
N HIS A 189 -52.38 -22.63 65.32
CA HIS A 189 -53.14 -22.51 66.55
C HIS A 189 -54.63 -22.42 66.21
N THR A 190 -55.48 -23.14 66.92
CA THR A 190 -56.95 -23.11 66.75
C THR A 190 -57.67 -22.39 67.91
N GLY A 191 -56.92 -21.72 68.78
CA GLY A 191 -57.44 -21.09 70.00
C GLY A 191 -58.13 -19.74 69.77
N THR A 192 -59.12 -19.45 70.61
CA THR A 192 -59.84 -18.16 70.66
C THR A 192 -59.14 -17.16 71.59
N ASN A 193 -58.97 -15.91 71.17
CA ASN A 193 -58.49 -14.85 72.05
C ASN A 193 -59.55 -14.41 73.09
N SER A 194 -59.21 -13.49 73.99
CA SER A 194 -60.12 -12.88 74.98
C SER A 194 -61.35 -12.16 74.38
N TYR A 195 -61.44 -12.09 73.05
CA TYR A 195 -62.51 -11.48 72.28
C TYR A 195 -63.27 -12.50 71.40
N GLY A 196 -62.99 -13.81 71.54
CA GLY A 196 -63.72 -14.89 70.87
C GLY A 196 -63.19 -15.32 69.50
N TYR A 197 -61.96 -14.95 69.11
CA TYR A 197 -61.46 -15.15 67.73
C TYR A 197 -60.45 -16.29 67.57
N GLN A 198 -60.76 -17.24 66.68
CA GLN A 198 -59.82 -18.26 66.18
C GLN A 198 -58.72 -17.58 65.35
N TYR A 199 -57.46 -17.66 65.77
CA TYR A 199 -56.32 -17.15 64.98
C TYR A 199 -55.83 -18.19 63.96
N SER A 200 -55.35 -17.74 62.80
CA SER A 200 -54.48 -18.53 61.92
C SER A 200 -53.02 -18.13 62.17
N SER A 201 -52.22 -19.16 62.45
CA SER A 201 -50.75 -19.28 62.47
C SER A 201 -49.85 -18.05 62.23
N ILE A 202 -48.72 -18.05 62.96
CA ILE A 202 -47.51 -17.24 62.66
C ILE A 202 -46.80 -17.65 61.34
N GLY A 203 -47.47 -18.37 60.44
CA GLY A 203 -46.90 -18.91 59.19
C GLY A 203 -47.38 -18.21 57.92
N ALA A 204 -47.64 -16.90 57.97
CA ALA A 204 -47.76 -16.06 56.77
C ALA A 204 -46.38 -15.82 56.11
N THR A 205 -46.31 -14.91 55.12
CA THR A 205 -45.08 -14.63 54.35
C THR A 205 -44.73 -13.14 54.42
N PHE A 206 -43.94 -12.72 55.42
CA PHE A 206 -43.51 -11.33 55.62
C PHE A 206 -42.10 -11.06 55.06
N THR A 207 -41.91 -11.31 53.77
CA THR A 207 -40.61 -11.20 53.07
C THR A 207 -39.91 -9.85 53.30
N GLN A 208 -40.66 -8.75 53.29
CA GLN A 208 -40.11 -7.41 53.53
C GLN A 208 -39.38 -7.30 54.87
N ALA A 209 -39.98 -7.78 55.96
CA ALA A 209 -39.39 -7.70 57.29
C ALA A 209 -38.12 -8.56 57.39
N ALA A 210 -38.13 -9.74 56.77
CA ALA A 210 -36.99 -10.65 56.76
C ALA A 210 -35.78 -10.08 55.99
N LEU A 211 -36.01 -9.48 54.82
CA LEU A 211 -34.95 -8.81 54.05
C LEU A 211 -34.38 -7.60 54.81
N ARG A 212 -35.24 -6.81 55.46
CA ARG A 212 -34.79 -5.69 56.30
C ARG A 212 -33.92 -6.17 57.47
N GLU A 213 -34.35 -7.19 58.18
CA GLU A 213 -33.58 -7.77 59.28
C GLU A 213 -32.21 -8.29 58.80
N ALA A 214 -32.16 -8.96 57.65
CA ALA A 214 -30.89 -9.38 57.06
C ALA A 214 -29.98 -8.20 56.72
N ALA A 215 -30.56 -7.10 56.22
CA ALA A 215 -29.84 -5.87 55.93
C ALA A 215 -29.31 -5.18 57.21
N ASP A 216 -30.07 -5.22 58.30
CA ASP A 216 -29.68 -4.68 59.60
C ASP A 216 -28.53 -5.48 60.19
N ILE A 217 -28.57 -6.81 60.14
CA ILE A 217 -27.45 -7.68 60.53
C ILE A 217 -26.20 -7.33 59.71
N LEU A 218 -26.30 -7.24 58.38
CA LEU A 218 -25.17 -6.88 57.50
C LEU A 218 -24.67 -5.44 57.68
N SER A 219 -25.48 -4.54 58.23
CA SER A 219 -25.06 -3.16 58.48
C SER A 219 -23.96 -3.09 59.54
N THR A 220 -23.97 -4.02 60.50
CA THR A 220 -22.97 -4.12 61.58
C THR A 220 -21.67 -4.81 61.13
N SER A 221 -21.70 -5.47 59.97
CA SER A 221 -20.56 -6.18 59.39
C SER A 221 -19.44 -5.23 58.92
N THR A 222 -18.19 -5.58 59.21
CA THR A 222 -16.99 -4.97 58.61
C THR A 222 -16.44 -5.76 57.43
N ALA A 223 -17.13 -6.84 57.03
CA ALA A 223 -16.75 -7.69 55.93
C ALA A 223 -16.74 -6.91 54.60
N LYS A 224 -15.77 -7.25 53.73
CA LYS A 224 -15.61 -6.58 52.43
C LYS A 224 -16.66 -7.02 51.42
N GLN A 225 -17.22 -8.21 51.58
CA GLN A 225 -18.36 -8.68 50.80
C GLN A 225 -19.52 -9.05 51.73
N LYS A 226 -20.72 -8.62 51.37
CA LYS A 226 -21.93 -8.70 52.19
C LYS A 226 -23.06 -9.26 51.35
N ILE A 227 -23.55 -10.43 51.72
CA ILE A 227 -24.37 -11.29 50.87
C ILE A 227 -25.64 -11.72 51.61
N ILE A 228 -26.77 -11.73 50.90
CA ILE A 228 -28.03 -12.30 51.35
C ILE A 228 -28.37 -13.47 50.43
N VAL A 229 -28.75 -14.62 50.99
CA VAL A 229 -29.28 -15.77 50.25
C VAL A 229 -30.70 -16.01 50.75
N HIS A 230 -31.68 -15.57 49.97
CA HIS A 230 -33.11 -15.65 50.28
C HIS A 230 -33.74 -16.87 49.62
N LEU A 231 -34.44 -17.71 50.39
CA LEU A 231 -35.17 -18.88 49.94
C LEU A 231 -36.64 -18.71 50.30
N THR A 232 -37.53 -18.85 49.33
CA THR A 232 -38.99 -18.71 49.53
C THR A 232 -39.77 -19.55 48.53
N ASP A 233 -40.93 -20.08 48.96
CA ASP A 233 -41.86 -20.83 48.10
C ASP A 233 -43.14 -20.05 47.76
N GLY A 234 -43.20 -18.77 48.12
CA GLY A 234 -44.44 -18.00 48.05
C GLY A 234 -44.23 -16.50 47.83
N VAL A 235 -45.34 -15.80 47.65
CA VAL A 235 -45.39 -14.35 47.53
C VAL A 235 -45.64 -13.70 48.90
N PRO A 236 -45.21 -12.44 49.11
CA PRO A 236 -45.48 -11.75 50.36
C PRO A 236 -46.98 -11.58 50.60
N THR A 237 -47.43 -11.86 51.82
CA THR A 237 -48.84 -11.74 52.25
C THR A 237 -49.02 -10.81 53.45
N VAL A 238 -47.91 -10.18 53.87
CA VAL A 238 -47.84 -9.15 54.92
C VAL A 238 -46.78 -8.12 54.50
N SER A 239 -47.05 -6.84 54.76
CA SER A 239 -46.09 -5.76 54.52
C SER A 239 -46.27 -4.60 55.50
N ASN A 240 -45.23 -3.78 55.70
CA ASN A 240 -45.38 -2.47 56.32
C ASN A 240 -45.90 -1.47 55.29
N LYS A 241 -46.71 -0.50 55.73
CA LYS A 241 -47.21 0.56 54.84
C LYS A 241 -46.07 1.49 54.42
N ILE A 242 -45.99 1.82 53.14
CA ILE A 242 -45.12 2.93 52.68
C ILE A 242 -45.81 4.25 53.06
N SER A 243 -45.12 5.12 53.79
CA SER A 243 -45.61 6.45 54.16
C SER A 243 -45.33 7.50 53.08
N SER A 244 -44.13 7.46 52.50
CA SER A 244 -43.70 8.39 51.45
C SER A 244 -42.53 7.82 50.65
N ILE A 245 -42.31 8.33 49.43
CA ILE A 245 -41.08 8.09 48.67
C ILE A 245 -40.39 9.44 48.48
N ASP A 246 -39.13 9.54 48.88
CA ASP A 246 -38.35 10.78 48.80
C ASP A 246 -37.85 11.08 47.38
N ARG A 247 -37.19 12.24 47.19
CA ARG A 247 -36.66 12.66 45.87
C ARG A 247 -35.57 11.73 45.31
N SER A 248 -34.90 10.96 46.16
CA SER A 248 -33.90 9.96 45.74
C SER A 248 -34.55 8.65 45.29
N GLY A 249 -35.86 8.50 45.49
CA GLY A 249 -36.61 7.29 45.19
C GLY A 249 -36.57 6.24 46.29
N LYS A 250 -36.18 6.61 47.52
CA LYS A 250 -36.17 5.76 48.71
C LYS A 250 -37.54 5.81 49.40
N ALA A 251 -38.08 4.64 49.73
CA ALA A 251 -39.34 4.52 50.48
C ALA A 251 -39.12 4.66 51.99
N ASN A 252 -39.98 5.42 52.65
CA ASN A 252 -40.08 5.49 54.10
C ASN A 252 -41.28 4.66 54.55
N PHE A 253 -41.06 3.70 55.45
CA PHE A 253 -42.11 2.79 55.93
C PHE A 253 -42.62 3.21 57.31
N ASP A 254 -43.91 3.01 57.55
CA ASP A 254 -44.50 3.07 58.89
C ASP A 254 -44.45 1.68 59.52
N TYR A 255 -43.69 1.54 60.60
CA TYR A 255 -43.48 0.29 61.33
C TYR A 255 -44.43 0.13 62.52
N SER A 256 -45.38 1.03 62.72
CA SER A 256 -46.38 0.91 63.78
C SER A 256 -47.29 -0.30 63.54
N ILE A 257 -47.76 -0.90 64.63
CA ILE A 257 -48.67 -2.07 64.61
C ILE A 257 -49.95 -1.76 63.80
N ALA A 258 -50.43 -0.50 63.85
CA ALA A 258 -51.61 -0.04 63.13
C ALA A 258 -51.38 0.05 61.61
N ALA A 259 -50.16 0.33 61.17
CA ALA A 259 -49.82 0.50 59.76
C ALA A 259 -49.42 -0.81 59.04
N LYS A 260 -49.24 -1.92 59.76
CA LYS A 260 -49.03 -3.24 59.16
C LYS A 260 -50.21 -3.65 58.29
N LYS A 261 -49.92 -3.99 57.02
CA LYS A 261 -50.87 -4.42 56.00
C LYS A 261 -50.86 -5.93 55.84
N GLY A 262 -52.03 -6.49 55.53
CA GLY A 262 -52.21 -7.92 55.29
C GLY A 262 -52.35 -8.71 56.59
N SER A 263 -52.78 -9.97 56.45
CA SER A 263 -53.01 -10.93 57.54
C SER A 263 -52.40 -12.30 57.27
N GLY A 264 -51.68 -12.44 56.15
CA GLY A 264 -51.15 -13.72 55.70
C GLY A 264 -52.02 -14.50 54.72
N HIS A 265 -53.26 -14.06 54.51
CA HIS A 265 -54.23 -14.80 53.72
C HIS A 265 -54.20 -14.52 52.22
N THR A 266 -53.69 -13.36 51.78
CA THR A 266 -53.70 -12.95 50.37
C THR A 266 -52.52 -12.05 50.03
N PHE A 267 -52.14 -12.02 48.76
CA PHE A 267 -51.15 -11.09 48.19
C PHE A 267 -51.74 -9.68 47.94
N PHE A 268 -53.05 -9.61 47.70
CA PHE A 268 -53.74 -8.41 47.21
C PHE A 268 -54.27 -7.52 48.35
N LEU A 269 -54.34 -6.23 48.08
CA LEU A 269 -55.06 -5.22 48.85
C LEU A 269 -56.19 -4.68 47.97
N LYS A 270 -57.44 -4.69 48.44
CA LYS A 270 -58.60 -4.31 47.63
C LYS A 270 -59.63 -3.50 48.44
N ASP A 271 -60.32 -2.57 47.77
CA ASP A 271 -61.42 -1.80 48.36
C ASP A 271 -62.73 -2.62 48.42
N GLY A 272 -63.58 -2.36 49.42
CA GLY A 272 -64.93 -2.96 49.54
C GLY A 272 -65.15 -3.98 50.67
N TYR A 273 -64.25 -4.07 51.67
CA TYR A 273 -64.42 -4.96 52.82
C TYR A 273 -65.42 -4.42 53.85
N TRP A 274 -66.60 -5.03 53.94
CA TRP A 274 -67.59 -4.75 54.99
C TRP A 274 -67.57 -5.86 56.05
N ALA A 275 -67.12 -5.54 57.27
CA ALA A 275 -67.41 -6.37 58.43
C ALA A 275 -68.80 -5.97 58.94
N ASN A 276 -69.74 -6.92 58.99
CA ASN A 276 -71.17 -6.65 59.21
C ASN A 276 -71.54 -6.33 60.67
N ASN A 277 -70.64 -5.77 61.48
CA ASN A 277 -70.94 -5.30 62.84
C ASN A 277 -69.97 -4.16 63.25
N GLY A 278 -70.55 -3.04 63.69
CA GLY A 278 -69.91 -1.72 63.87
C GLY A 278 -68.83 -1.56 64.95
N TYR A 279 -67.97 -2.56 65.19
CA TYR A 279 -66.85 -2.49 66.14
C TYR A 279 -65.45 -2.68 65.49
N TYR A 280 -65.34 -2.77 64.16
CA TYR A 280 -64.11 -3.24 63.48
C TYR A 280 -63.47 -2.25 62.48
N TYR A 281 -63.14 -1.03 62.91
CA TYR A 281 -62.42 -0.05 62.06
C TYR A 281 -60.97 -0.46 61.73
N ASN A 282 -60.25 -1.12 62.64
CA ASN A 282 -58.82 -1.41 62.49
C ASN A 282 -58.47 -2.59 61.55
N TYR A 283 -59.43 -3.46 61.22
CA TYR A 283 -59.19 -4.61 60.33
C TYR A 283 -59.34 -4.23 58.85
N GLN A 284 -60.29 -3.33 58.57
CA GLN A 284 -60.58 -2.85 57.22
C GLN A 284 -59.37 -2.15 56.61
N ASP A 285 -58.66 -1.33 57.39
CA ASP A 285 -57.51 -0.60 56.88
C ASP A 285 -56.29 -1.48 56.60
N ARG A 286 -56.21 -2.72 57.10
CA ARG A 286 -55.07 -3.61 56.86
C ARG A 286 -55.08 -4.25 55.47
N HIS A 287 -56.27 -4.46 54.90
CA HIS A 287 -56.45 -5.06 53.58
C HIS A 287 -56.80 -4.03 52.49
N ARG A 288 -56.98 -2.77 52.86
CA ARG A 288 -57.24 -1.68 51.91
C ARG A 288 -55.98 -1.25 51.16
N PRO A 289 -56.09 -1.00 49.84
CA PRO A 289 -55.05 -0.32 49.08
C PRO A 289 -54.85 1.10 49.61
N TYR A 290 -53.76 1.75 49.22
CA TYR A 290 -53.46 3.10 49.67
C TYR A 290 -52.55 3.82 48.68
N ASP A 291 -52.70 5.14 48.59
CA ASP A 291 -51.83 5.98 47.79
C ASP A 291 -50.66 6.53 48.60
N VAL A 292 -49.51 6.63 47.94
CA VAL A 292 -48.26 7.11 48.50
C VAL A 292 -47.76 8.29 47.69
N ASN A 293 -47.43 9.39 48.35
CA ASN A 293 -46.79 10.52 47.69
C ASN A 293 -45.38 10.15 47.23
N ASN A 294 -45.13 10.17 45.93
CA ASN A 294 -43.82 9.90 45.34
C ASN A 294 -43.14 11.20 44.88
N ALA A 295 -42.25 11.73 45.71
CA ALA A 295 -41.52 12.96 45.43
C ALA A 295 -40.47 12.81 44.32
N GLN A 296 -40.08 11.58 43.95
CA GLN A 296 -39.17 11.34 42.82
C GLN A 296 -39.84 11.61 41.48
N THR A 297 -41.10 11.22 41.32
CA THR A 297 -41.85 11.37 40.06
C THR A 297 -42.84 12.52 40.07
N GLY A 298 -43.14 13.08 41.25
CA GLY A 298 -44.18 14.09 41.43
C GLY A 298 -45.61 13.54 41.30
N ARG A 299 -45.80 12.21 41.29
CA ARG A 299 -47.10 11.54 41.15
C ARG A 299 -47.42 10.71 42.40
N GLN A 300 -48.69 10.35 42.59
CA GLN A 300 -49.07 9.35 43.59
C GLN A 300 -48.78 7.93 43.07
N LEU A 301 -48.29 7.07 43.96
CA LEU A 301 -48.14 5.63 43.73
C LEU A 301 -49.30 4.91 44.43
N HIS A 302 -50.14 4.23 43.65
CA HIS A 302 -51.19 3.38 44.19
C HIS A 302 -50.61 2.02 44.62
N VAL A 303 -50.80 1.63 45.88
CA VAL A 303 -50.32 0.37 46.44
C VAL A 303 -51.48 -0.59 46.68
N GLU A 304 -51.59 -1.59 45.81
CA GLU A 304 -52.68 -2.58 45.79
C GLU A 304 -52.25 -4.01 46.12
N ASN A 305 -50.98 -4.22 46.49
CA ASN A 305 -50.47 -5.53 46.89
C ASN A 305 -49.19 -5.44 47.73
N HIS A 306 -48.86 -6.54 48.43
CA HIS A 306 -47.69 -6.65 49.31
C HIS A 306 -46.34 -6.71 48.56
N GLY A 307 -46.38 -7.05 47.26
CA GLY A 307 -45.19 -7.08 46.40
C GLY A 307 -44.56 -5.70 46.23
N VAL A 308 -45.36 -4.64 46.12
CA VAL A 308 -44.87 -3.26 45.98
C VAL A 308 -43.98 -2.85 47.17
N ALA A 309 -44.47 -3.04 48.40
CA ALA A 309 -43.71 -2.71 49.61
C ALA A 309 -42.42 -3.52 49.73
N THR A 310 -42.49 -4.82 49.38
CA THR A 310 -41.32 -5.71 49.36
C THR A 310 -40.27 -5.26 48.35
N TYR A 311 -40.69 -4.88 47.14
CA TYR A 311 -39.81 -4.33 46.11
C TYR A 311 -39.09 -3.06 46.57
N TYR A 312 -39.81 -2.11 47.17
CA TYR A 312 -39.20 -0.85 47.62
C TYR A 312 -38.20 -1.03 48.76
N GLU A 313 -38.43 -1.98 49.67
CA GLU A 313 -37.44 -2.34 50.70
C GLU A 313 -36.21 -2.97 50.05
N ALA A 314 -36.41 -3.98 49.20
CA ALA A 314 -35.33 -4.67 48.51
C ALA A 314 -34.48 -3.72 47.65
N LYS A 315 -35.10 -2.75 46.97
CA LYS A 315 -34.42 -1.75 46.14
C LYS A 315 -33.31 -1.02 46.89
N GLU A 316 -33.49 -0.69 48.16
CA GLU A 316 -32.44 -0.03 48.97
C GLU A 316 -31.37 -1.01 49.45
N ILE A 317 -31.75 -2.26 49.73
CA ILE A 317 -30.85 -3.35 50.12
C ILE A 317 -29.90 -3.69 48.96
N LEU A 318 -30.42 -3.79 47.74
CA LEU A 318 -29.66 -4.14 46.53
C LEU A 318 -28.55 -3.13 46.21
N LYS A 319 -28.72 -1.86 46.58
CA LYS A 319 -27.67 -0.82 46.46
C LYS A 319 -26.45 -1.14 47.32
N LYS A 320 -26.62 -1.86 48.44
CA LYS A 320 -25.57 -2.10 49.44
C LYS A 320 -25.03 -3.52 49.41
N TYR A 321 -25.89 -4.52 49.20
CA TYR A 321 -25.55 -5.94 49.41
C TYR A 321 -25.88 -6.77 48.17
N SER A 322 -25.21 -7.91 48.01
CA SER A 322 -25.54 -8.88 46.96
C SER A 322 -26.62 -9.83 47.48
N VAL A 323 -27.81 -9.78 46.88
CA VAL A 323 -28.94 -10.64 47.20
C VAL A 323 -29.11 -11.70 46.12
N TYR A 324 -29.06 -12.96 46.53
CA TYR A 324 -29.45 -14.16 45.78
C TYR A 324 -30.84 -14.57 46.26
N THR A 325 -31.76 -14.89 45.34
CA THR A 325 -33.13 -15.31 45.66
C THR A 325 -33.43 -16.64 44.97
N VAL A 326 -33.93 -17.60 45.72
CA VAL A 326 -34.35 -18.91 45.21
C VAL A 326 -35.84 -19.06 45.40
N GLY A 327 -36.58 -19.04 44.29
CA GLY A 327 -38.01 -19.35 44.26
C GLY A 327 -38.22 -20.85 44.21
N ILE A 328 -38.91 -21.42 45.18
CA ILE A 328 -39.13 -22.86 45.32
C ILE A 328 -40.55 -23.20 44.85
N GLU A 329 -40.66 -23.95 43.76
CA GLU A 329 -41.94 -24.47 43.24
C GLU A 329 -43.01 -23.39 43.07
N LEU A 330 -42.60 -22.19 42.65
CA LEU A 330 -43.53 -21.07 42.44
C LEU A 330 -44.49 -21.39 41.29
N THR A 331 -45.79 -21.26 41.55
CA THR A 331 -46.90 -21.48 40.60
C THR A 331 -47.83 -20.29 40.57
N ASP A 332 -48.81 -20.31 39.67
CA ASP A 332 -49.97 -19.41 39.77
C ASP A 332 -50.55 -19.56 41.18
N THR A 333 -50.76 -18.43 41.86
CA THR A 333 -51.26 -18.42 43.24
C THR A 333 -52.61 -17.75 43.26
N SER A 334 -53.65 -18.56 43.54
CA SER A 334 -55.05 -18.13 43.60
C SER A 334 -55.52 -18.05 45.04
N TYR A 335 -56.19 -16.94 45.36
CA TYR A 335 -56.88 -16.73 46.62
C TYR A 335 -58.39 -16.72 46.33
N ASP A 336 -59.11 -17.75 46.79
CA ASP A 336 -60.57 -17.89 46.67
C ASP A 336 -61.13 -18.09 48.08
N ASP A 337 -62.02 -17.20 48.52
CA ASP A 337 -62.53 -17.18 49.89
C ASP A 337 -64.01 -17.56 49.97
N ARG A 338 -64.51 -18.33 49.00
CA ARG A 338 -65.92 -18.75 48.98
C ARG A 338 -66.33 -19.75 50.07
N ASN A 339 -65.44 -20.22 50.95
CA ASN A 339 -65.77 -21.31 51.88
C ASN A 339 -64.91 -21.45 53.15
N ARG A 340 -64.36 -20.38 53.71
CA ARG A 340 -63.77 -20.43 55.07
C ARG A 340 -64.82 -19.90 56.04
N GLY A 341 -65.40 -20.77 56.88
CA GLY A 341 -66.52 -20.49 57.80
C GLY A 341 -66.26 -19.46 58.92
N TYR A 342 -65.44 -18.46 58.66
CA TYR A 342 -65.12 -17.32 59.51
C TYR A 342 -65.80 -16.12 58.83
N GLY A 343 -66.61 -15.34 59.53
CA GLY A 343 -67.38 -14.21 58.96
C GLY A 343 -66.55 -13.02 58.44
N THR A 344 -65.40 -13.26 57.81
CA THR A 344 -64.44 -12.31 57.25
C THR A 344 -64.10 -12.73 55.81
N TYR A 345 -64.41 -11.87 54.84
CA TYR A 345 -64.06 -12.05 53.42
C TYR A 345 -62.65 -11.49 53.16
N TYR A 346 -61.81 -12.18 52.38
CA TYR A 346 -60.46 -11.74 51.98
C TYR A 346 -60.38 -11.32 50.50
N PRO A 347 -59.35 -10.53 50.09
CA PRO A 347 -59.08 -10.24 48.68
C PRO A 347 -58.83 -11.48 47.82
N GLU A 348 -59.84 -11.80 47.02
CA GLU A 348 -59.76 -12.81 45.97
C GLU A 348 -59.00 -12.28 44.74
N GLY A 349 -58.28 -13.19 44.10
CA GLY A 349 -57.54 -12.92 42.88
C GLY A 349 -56.49 -13.99 42.62
N THR A 350 -55.96 -13.99 41.40
CA THR A 350 -54.86 -14.87 41.01
C THR A 350 -53.69 -14.00 40.59
N ILE A 351 -52.53 -14.20 41.21
CA ILE A 351 -51.28 -13.66 40.69
C ILE A 351 -50.66 -14.71 39.75
N PRO A 352 -50.50 -14.39 38.45
CA PRO A 352 -49.83 -15.30 37.52
C PRO A 352 -48.38 -15.50 37.91
N ARG A 353 -47.88 -16.72 37.73
CA ARG A 353 -46.50 -17.13 38.01
C ARG A 353 -45.48 -16.16 37.41
N ASN A 354 -45.71 -15.68 36.19
CA ASN A 354 -44.78 -14.77 35.52
C ASN A 354 -44.60 -13.45 36.29
N ASP A 355 -45.64 -12.94 36.94
CA ASP A 355 -45.55 -11.73 37.75
C ASP A 355 -44.87 -11.99 39.11
N ILE A 356 -45.05 -13.19 39.66
CA ILE A 356 -44.25 -13.68 40.80
C ILE A 356 -42.76 -13.70 40.42
N LEU A 357 -42.40 -14.26 39.27
CA LEU A 357 -41.02 -14.29 38.80
C LEU A 357 -40.45 -12.89 38.61
N LYS A 358 -41.22 -11.94 38.08
CA LYS A 358 -40.80 -10.54 37.97
C LYS A 358 -40.51 -9.94 39.34
N LEU A 359 -41.38 -10.17 40.33
CA LEU A 359 -41.16 -9.72 41.70
C LEU A 359 -39.88 -10.33 42.29
N MET A 360 -39.70 -11.65 42.20
CA MET A 360 -38.52 -12.33 42.76
C MET A 360 -37.21 -11.91 42.09
N ARG A 361 -37.22 -11.70 40.77
CA ARG A 361 -36.09 -11.10 40.05
C ARG A 361 -35.82 -9.67 40.50
N SER A 362 -36.85 -8.88 40.79
CA SER A 362 -36.71 -7.48 41.20
C SER A 362 -36.13 -7.30 42.60
N ILE A 363 -36.18 -8.33 43.45
CA ILE A 363 -35.55 -8.36 44.78
C ILE A 363 -34.17 -9.01 44.77
N SER A 364 -33.64 -9.34 43.59
CA SER A 364 -32.32 -9.96 43.39
C SER A 364 -31.34 -8.96 42.77
N THR A 365 -30.03 -9.11 43.01
CA THR A 365 -29.00 -8.15 42.53
C THR A 365 -28.98 -8.00 41.02
N SER A 366 -29.19 -9.11 40.32
CA SER A 366 -29.34 -9.15 38.87
C SER A 366 -30.19 -10.36 38.49
N PRO A 367 -30.65 -10.49 37.23
CA PRO A 367 -31.46 -11.62 36.79
C PRO A 367 -30.83 -13.00 37.06
N ARG A 368 -29.50 -13.11 37.12
CA ARG A 368 -28.78 -14.36 37.45
C ARG A 368 -28.73 -14.71 38.92
N HIS A 369 -28.93 -13.72 39.79
CA HIS A 369 -29.00 -13.95 41.23
C HIS A 369 -30.37 -14.50 41.64
N TYR A 370 -31.33 -14.57 40.71
CA TYR A 370 -32.58 -15.27 40.89
C TYR A 370 -32.50 -16.69 40.31
N TYR A 371 -32.88 -17.69 41.10
CA TYR A 371 -32.97 -19.08 40.68
C TYR A 371 -34.41 -19.54 40.81
N ASP A 372 -34.93 -20.07 39.71
CA ASP A 372 -36.27 -20.64 39.64
C ASP A 372 -36.17 -22.16 39.81
N SER A 373 -36.53 -22.66 41.00
CA SER A 373 -36.50 -24.09 41.32
C SER A 373 -37.87 -24.68 40.99
N ALA A 374 -37.99 -25.37 39.85
CA ALA A 374 -39.24 -26.00 39.44
C ALA A 374 -39.65 -27.18 40.35
N SER A 375 -38.68 -27.75 41.07
CA SER A 375 -38.89 -28.76 42.09
C SER A 375 -37.94 -28.51 43.26
N ILE A 376 -38.37 -28.81 44.49
CA ILE A 376 -37.54 -28.72 45.69
C ILE A 376 -36.22 -29.54 45.58
N ASN A 377 -36.17 -30.60 44.78
CA ASN A 377 -34.96 -31.41 44.59
C ASN A 377 -33.82 -30.67 43.85
N GLN A 378 -34.14 -29.61 43.10
CA GLN A 378 -33.13 -28.78 42.43
C GLN A 378 -32.43 -27.81 43.39
N LEU A 379 -32.95 -27.63 44.61
CA LEU A 379 -32.39 -26.70 45.59
C LEU A 379 -30.92 -27.03 45.92
N SER A 380 -30.54 -28.31 45.90
CA SER A 380 -29.16 -28.75 46.13
C SER A 380 -28.19 -28.28 45.06
N SER A 381 -28.54 -28.44 43.79
CA SER A 381 -27.69 -27.98 42.69
C SER A 381 -27.65 -26.45 42.59
N ILE A 382 -28.76 -25.79 42.91
CA ILE A 382 -28.84 -24.32 42.97
C ILE A 382 -27.95 -23.77 44.09
N LEU A 383 -28.07 -24.27 45.32
CA LEU A 383 -27.23 -23.79 46.42
C LEU A 383 -25.75 -24.12 46.21
N ALA A 384 -25.42 -25.25 45.57
CA ALA A 384 -24.05 -25.53 45.14
C ALA A 384 -23.54 -24.55 44.06
N GLN A 385 -24.42 -24.04 43.19
CA GLN A 385 -24.08 -22.98 42.25
C GLN A 385 -23.86 -21.65 42.95
N ILE A 386 -24.74 -21.26 43.87
CA ILE A 386 -24.58 -20.05 44.68
C ILE A 386 -23.28 -20.12 45.50
N GLU A 387 -22.96 -21.27 46.09
CA GLU A 387 -21.69 -21.53 46.77
C GLU A 387 -20.48 -21.26 45.85
N ARG A 388 -20.53 -21.71 44.58
CA ARG A 388 -19.50 -21.40 43.58
C ARG A 388 -19.45 -19.91 43.26
N ASP A 389 -20.60 -19.28 43.02
CA ASP A 389 -20.66 -17.87 42.62
C ASP A 389 -20.15 -16.94 43.72
N ILE A 390 -20.44 -17.28 44.98
CA ILE A 390 -19.92 -16.57 46.15
C ILE A 390 -18.38 -16.64 46.19
N ARG A 391 -17.75 -17.67 45.62
CA ARG A 391 -16.27 -17.81 45.55
C ARG A 391 -15.62 -17.03 44.41
N ASN A 392 -16.37 -16.48 43.47
CA ASN A 392 -15.81 -15.73 42.35
C ASN A 392 -15.04 -14.50 42.84
N THR A 393 -13.94 -14.21 42.15
CA THR A 393 -13.04 -13.08 42.46
C THR A 393 -13.31 -11.88 41.55
N VAL A 394 -13.82 -12.13 40.35
CA VAL A 394 -14.45 -11.15 39.47
C VAL A 394 -15.96 -11.29 39.61
N VAL A 395 -16.66 -10.25 40.04
CA VAL A 395 -18.10 -10.28 40.33
C VAL A 395 -18.78 -9.07 39.69
N ASN A 396 -19.63 -9.34 38.71
CA ASN A 396 -20.20 -8.34 37.80
C ASN A 396 -19.14 -7.37 37.25
N GLY A 397 -17.94 -7.88 36.96
CA GLY A 397 -16.82 -7.07 36.52
C GLY A 397 -17.04 -6.45 35.15
N LYS A 398 -16.26 -5.40 34.87
CA LYS A 398 -16.31 -4.62 33.64
C LYS A 398 -14.93 -4.47 33.03
N VAL A 399 -14.79 -4.68 31.72
CA VAL A 399 -13.60 -4.29 30.95
C VAL A 399 -13.92 -3.11 30.05
N ILE A 400 -13.01 -2.15 29.95
CA ILE A 400 -13.07 -0.99 29.06
C ILE A 400 -11.82 -1.01 28.20
N ASP A 401 -12.00 -1.05 26.88
CA ASP A 401 -10.93 -1.24 25.92
C ASP A 401 -11.05 -0.29 24.70
N PRO A 402 -10.49 0.93 24.80
CA PRO A 402 -10.45 1.88 23.70
C PRO A 402 -9.41 1.47 22.64
N MET A 403 -9.69 1.71 21.37
CA MET A 403 -8.75 1.51 20.27
C MET A 403 -7.62 2.55 20.31
N GLY A 404 -6.44 2.19 19.83
CA GLY A 404 -5.30 3.12 19.71
C GLY A 404 -5.51 4.13 18.58
N ASP A 405 -4.83 5.27 18.62
CA ASP A 405 -5.09 6.39 17.71
C ASP A 405 -4.88 6.01 16.23
N MET A 406 -3.78 5.32 15.93
CA MET A 406 -3.36 4.92 14.58
C MET A 406 -3.82 3.53 14.14
N VAL A 407 -4.81 2.95 14.82
CA VAL A 407 -5.44 1.70 14.37
C VAL A 407 -6.95 1.86 14.27
N GLN A 408 -7.63 1.04 13.49
CA GLN A 408 -9.08 1.01 13.37
C GLN A 408 -9.60 -0.41 13.54
N LEU A 409 -10.79 -0.54 14.11
CA LEU A 409 -11.43 -1.84 14.23
C LEU A 409 -11.76 -2.39 12.84
N ASN A 410 -11.40 -3.64 12.60
CA ASN A 410 -11.92 -4.42 11.50
C ASN A 410 -13.16 -5.18 11.96
N THR A 411 -14.33 -4.77 11.48
CA THR A 411 -15.63 -5.28 11.94
C THR A 411 -15.92 -6.71 11.46
N GLU A 412 -15.14 -7.26 10.54
CA GLU A 412 -15.40 -8.59 9.96
C GLU A 412 -15.07 -9.73 10.93
N SER A 413 -14.26 -9.50 11.97
CA SER A 413 -13.89 -10.57 12.92
C SER A 413 -13.80 -10.07 14.37
N THR A 414 -14.88 -10.25 15.12
CA THR A 414 -14.87 -10.17 16.60
C THR A 414 -15.48 -11.45 17.15
N ASN A 415 -14.77 -12.13 18.06
CA ASN A 415 -15.19 -13.39 18.64
C ASN A 415 -14.92 -13.39 20.15
N LEU A 416 -15.94 -13.69 20.93
CA LEU A 416 -15.86 -13.83 22.38
C LEU A 416 -16.01 -15.30 22.76
N THR A 417 -14.98 -15.86 23.40
CA THR A 417 -14.98 -17.25 23.87
C THR A 417 -14.81 -17.30 25.39
N ALA A 418 -15.17 -18.44 25.99
CA ALA A 418 -15.02 -18.66 27.42
C ALA A 418 -14.61 -20.10 27.72
N SER A 419 -14.17 -20.36 28.96
CA SER A 419 -13.93 -21.72 29.46
C SER A 419 -15.19 -22.60 29.47
N ASP A 420 -16.36 -21.99 29.62
CA ASP A 420 -17.68 -22.61 29.59
C ASP A 420 -18.65 -21.62 28.92
N ASN A 421 -19.41 -22.06 27.93
CA ASN A 421 -20.36 -21.22 27.19
C ASN A 421 -21.44 -20.60 28.10
N LYS A 422 -21.78 -21.22 29.25
CA LYS A 422 -22.71 -20.63 30.21
C LYS A 422 -22.22 -19.30 30.80
N ILE A 423 -20.91 -19.06 30.82
CA ILE A 423 -20.34 -17.78 31.26
C ILE A 423 -20.79 -16.66 30.33
N LEU A 424 -20.92 -16.93 29.02
CA LEU A 424 -21.23 -15.94 28.01
C LEU A 424 -22.66 -15.38 28.12
N GLU A 425 -23.61 -16.11 28.69
CA GLU A 425 -25.01 -15.62 28.79
C GLU A 425 -25.16 -14.43 29.77
N THR A 426 -24.12 -14.07 30.54
CA THR A 426 -24.09 -12.84 31.37
C THR A 426 -23.46 -11.68 30.66
N ILE A 427 -22.68 -11.95 29.63
CA ILE A 427 -21.75 -10.98 29.10
C ILE A 427 -22.49 -10.05 28.16
N ASP A 428 -22.47 -8.77 28.51
CA ASP A 428 -22.86 -7.68 27.61
C ASP A 428 -21.57 -7.14 26.98
N LEU A 429 -21.34 -7.50 25.70
CA LEU A 429 -20.25 -6.99 24.88
C LEU A 429 -20.80 -5.90 23.96
N ASP A 430 -20.35 -4.67 24.19
CA ASP A 430 -20.73 -3.49 23.40
C ASP A 430 -19.49 -2.88 22.73
N TYR A 431 -19.66 -2.30 21.55
CA TYR A 431 -18.65 -1.48 20.88
C TYR A 431 -19.23 -0.13 20.49
N ASN A 432 -18.76 0.93 21.16
CA ASN A 432 -19.16 2.29 20.85
C ASN A 432 -18.29 2.83 19.71
N GLN A 433 -18.89 3.05 18.54
CA GLN A 433 -18.20 3.60 17.36
C GLN A 433 -17.66 5.02 17.57
N GLY A 434 -18.40 5.87 18.29
CA GLY A 434 -18.03 7.27 18.52
C GLY A 434 -16.81 7.41 19.43
N THR A 435 -16.73 6.61 20.49
CA THR A 435 -15.56 6.58 21.40
C THR A 435 -14.53 5.52 21.02
N ARG A 436 -14.80 4.70 19.99
CA ARG A 436 -13.96 3.59 19.52
C ARG A 436 -13.55 2.65 20.65
N THR A 437 -14.53 2.21 21.46
CA THR A 437 -14.27 1.48 22.72
C THR A 437 -15.11 0.22 22.82
N PHE A 438 -14.47 -0.92 23.07
CA PHE A 438 -15.15 -2.12 23.55
C PHE A 438 -15.44 -1.99 25.04
N THR A 439 -16.64 -2.39 25.45
CA THR A 439 -17.01 -2.55 26.85
C THR A 439 -17.57 -3.95 27.07
N ILE A 440 -16.97 -4.69 28.00
CA ILE A 440 -17.47 -5.99 28.45
C ILE A 440 -18.05 -5.80 29.84
N LYS A 441 -19.31 -6.15 30.09
CA LYS A 441 -19.93 -6.13 31.43
C LYS A 441 -20.43 -7.52 31.80
N GLY A 442 -20.76 -7.73 33.07
CA GLY A 442 -21.33 -8.99 33.52
C GLY A 442 -20.30 -10.07 33.83
N LEU A 443 -19.02 -9.73 33.97
CA LEU A 443 -17.96 -10.71 34.21
C LEU A 443 -18.11 -11.34 35.61
N ASN A 444 -18.32 -12.65 35.65
CA ASN A 444 -18.42 -13.42 36.89
C ASN A 444 -17.49 -14.63 36.77
N LEU A 445 -16.28 -14.52 37.29
CA LEU A 445 -15.20 -15.48 37.06
C LEU A 445 -14.55 -15.90 38.38
N GLY A 446 -14.52 -17.21 38.61
CA GLY A 446 -13.73 -17.90 39.63
C GLY A 446 -12.55 -18.68 39.02
N ARG A 447 -11.92 -19.54 39.80
CA ARG A 447 -10.74 -20.32 39.34
C ARG A 447 -11.04 -21.17 38.12
N GLY A 448 -10.14 -21.08 37.14
CA GLY A 448 -10.24 -21.82 35.88
C GLY A 448 -11.35 -21.32 34.96
N GLN A 449 -12.11 -20.29 35.37
CA GLN A 449 -13.10 -19.64 34.54
C GLN A 449 -12.48 -18.44 33.84
N TRP A 450 -12.61 -18.37 32.53
CA TRP A 450 -12.01 -17.29 31.74
C TRP A 450 -12.89 -16.89 30.56
N ILE A 451 -12.67 -15.67 30.08
CA ILE A 451 -13.14 -15.19 28.78
C ILE A 451 -11.95 -14.72 27.93
N ASN A 452 -12.09 -14.79 26.60
CA ASN A 452 -11.16 -14.22 25.64
C ASN A 452 -11.92 -13.48 24.55
N LEU A 453 -11.74 -12.17 24.47
CA LEU A 453 -12.20 -11.36 23.36
C LEU A 453 -11.08 -11.29 22.32
N ARG A 454 -11.31 -11.92 21.16
CA ARG A 454 -10.44 -11.80 19.99
C ARG A 454 -11.08 -10.89 18.97
N TYR A 455 -10.41 -9.81 18.60
CA TYR A 455 -10.84 -8.90 17.53
C TYR A 455 -9.67 -8.56 16.62
N LYS A 456 -9.94 -7.87 15.52
CA LYS A 456 -8.95 -7.54 14.50
C LYS A 456 -8.88 -6.03 14.32
N VAL A 457 -7.68 -5.50 14.14
CA VAL A 457 -7.45 -4.08 13.88
C VAL A 457 -6.58 -3.91 12.65
N ASN A 458 -6.81 -2.83 11.92
CA ASN A 458 -5.97 -2.38 10.82
C ASN A 458 -5.23 -1.11 11.22
N ILE A 459 -3.95 -1.01 10.87
CA ILE A 459 -3.18 0.23 11.04
C ILE A 459 -3.62 1.26 9.98
N LYS A 460 -3.73 2.53 10.38
CA LYS A 460 -4.19 3.63 9.52
C LYS A 460 -3.02 4.26 8.75
N THR A 461 -2.50 3.54 7.76
CA THR A 461 -1.36 4.04 6.96
C THR A 461 -1.64 5.32 6.19
N GLU A 462 -2.90 5.61 5.85
CA GLU A 462 -3.27 6.80 5.09
C GLU A 462 -3.61 8.02 5.98
N ASP A 463 -3.50 7.89 7.31
CA ASP A 463 -3.66 9.03 8.22
C ASP A 463 -2.51 10.05 7.99
N PRO A 464 -2.80 11.36 7.88
CA PRO A 464 -1.75 12.38 7.68
C PRO A 464 -0.67 12.40 8.76
N ASN A 465 -0.98 11.92 9.97
CA ASN A 465 -0.04 11.87 11.09
C ASN A 465 0.67 10.51 11.19
N TYR A 466 0.39 9.57 10.29
CA TYR A 466 1.05 8.28 10.27
C TYR A 466 2.54 8.43 9.91
N LYS A 467 3.39 7.92 10.79
CA LYS A 467 4.84 7.78 10.60
C LYS A 467 5.17 6.31 10.30
N PRO A 468 5.75 5.99 9.13
CA PRO A 468 6.21 4.65 8.82
C PRO A 468 7.31 4.16 9.76
N ASP A 469 7.43 2.84 9.93
CA ASP A 469 8.38 2.17 10.83
C ASP A 469 8.30 2.55 12.32
N PHE A 470 7.25 3.25 12.72
CA PHE A 470 6.97 3.66 14.09
C PHE A 470 5.94 2.74 14.75
N PHE A 471 6.18 2.32 15.99
CA PHE A 471 5.25 1.49 16.76
C PHE A 471 4.14 2.33 17.38
N TYR A 472 2.89 1.97 17.07
CA TYR A 472 1.70 2.57 17.65
C TYR A 472 1.00 1.59 18.59
N PRO A 473 0.48 2.05 19.74
CA PRO A 473 -0.39 1.23 20.57
C PRO A 473 -1.60 0.74 19.77
N ALA A 474 -1.90 -0.56 19.83
CA ALA A 474 -3.12 -1.10 19.23
C ALA A 474 -4.38 -0.66 20.01
N ASN A 475 -4.21 -0.24 21.26
CA ASN A 475 -5.28 0.18 22.14
C ASN A 475 -4.88 1.40 22.97
N GLY A 476 -5.86 2.14 23.44
CA GLY A 476 -5.69 3.07 24.56
C GLY A 476 -5.76 2.33 25.89
N LYS A 477 -5.88 3.10 26.99
CA LYS A 477 -5.86 2.55 28.35
C LYS A 477 -6.95 1.50 28.52
N THR A 478 -6.51 0.26 28.70
CA THR A 478 -7.40 -0.89 28.83
C THR A 478 -7.48 -1.30 30.29
N ASP A 479 -8.69 -1.26 30.84
CA ASP A 479 -8.94 -1.44 32.28
C ASP A 479 -9.93 -2.57 32.55
N LEU A 480 -9.65 -3.36 33.59
CA LEU A 480 -10.59 -4.24 34.27
C LEU A 480 -10.99 -3.61 35.61
N ILE A 481 -12.29 -3.50 35.84
CA ILE A 481 -12.91 -3.25 37.13
C ILE A 481 -13.45 -4.61 37.61
N PRO A 482 -12.75 -5.34 38.50
CA PRO A 482 -13.09 -6.72 38.80
C PRO A 482 -14.42 -6.88 39.55
N VAL A 483 -14.80 -5.88 40.34
CA VAL A 483 -16.03 -5.88 41.13
C VAL A 483 -16.71 -4.53 41.00
N GLU A 484 -17.89 -4.51 40.38
CA GLU A 484 -18.63 -3.27 40.07
C GLU A 484 -18.88 -2.40 41.30
N LYS A 485 -19.23 -3.02 42.44
CA LYS A 485 -19.52 -2.31 43.70
C LYS A 485 -18.27 -1.71 44.37
N THR A 486 -17.08 -2.02 43.89
CA THR A 486 -15.81 -1.39 44.34
C THR A 486 -15.07 -0.78 43.15
N PRO A 487 -15.63 0.24 42.49
CA PRO A 487 -15.14 0.74 41.20
C PRO A 487 -13.74 1.39 41.29
N ASN A 488 -13.31 1.78 42.49
CA ASN A 488 -11.97 2.34 42.74
C ASN A 488 -10.86 1.30 42.59
N ILE A 489 -11.20 0.01 42.50
CA ILE A 489 -10.24 -1.07 42.25
C ILE A 489 -10.17 -1.31 40.74
N VAL A 490 -9.15 -0.74 40.11
CA VAL A 490 -8.88 -0.87 38.67
C VAL A 490 -7.62 -1.69 38.45
N ARG A 491 -7.63 -2.53 37.41
CA ARG A 491 -6.52 -3.39 36.97
C ARG A 491 -6.23 -3.09 35.51
N GLU A 492 -5.00 -2.70 35.22
CA GLU A 492 -4.60 -2.29 33.87
C GLU A 492 -4.13 -3.51 33.09
N PHE A 493 -4.52 -3.61 31.82
CA PHE A 493 -3.96 -4.59 30.90
C PHE A 493 -2.66 -4.06 30.30
N PRO A 494 -1.70 -4.94 29.94
CA PRO A 494 -0.64 -4.54 29.04
C PRO A 494 -1.23 -4.15 27.69
N VAL A 495 -0.65 -3.18 27.00
CA VAL A 495 -1.12 -2.78 25.67
C VAL A 495 -0.08 -3.13 24.62
N PRO A 496 -0.42 -3.98 23.63
CA PRO A 496 0.50 -4.29 22.55
C PRO A 496 0.64 -3.09 21.60
N SER A 497 1.77 -3.02 20.91
CA SER A 497 1.99 -2.05 19.83
C SER A 497 2.24 -2.74 18.52
N VAL A 498 1.84 -2.09 17.43
CA VAL A 498 1.96 -2.58 16.06
C VAL A 498 2.55 -1.50 15.16
N LYS A 499 3.24 -1.89 14.11
CA LYS A 499 3.70 -0.99 13.05
C LYS A 499 3.56 -1.62 11.69
N ALA A 500 3.72 -0.81 10.64
CA ALA A 500 3.96 -1.31 9.30
C ALA A 500 5.35 -0.88 8.82
N HIS A 501 5.99 -1.78 8.07
CA HIS A 501 7.24 -1.47 7.40
C HIS A 501 7.02 -0.47 6.26
N SER A 502 8.05 0.32 6.02
CA SER A 502 8.15 1.12 4.80
C SER A 502 9.05 0.45 3.76
N ILE A 503 8.97 0.96 2.54
CA ILE A 503 9.86 0.60 1.44
C ILE A 503 10.52 1.86 0.89
N ASP A 504 11.68 1.66 0.28
CA ASP A 504 12.42 2.72 -0.39
C ASP A 504 12.54 2.43 -1.89
N VAL A 505 12.51 3.48 -2.70
CA VAL A 505 12.75 3.41 -4.14
C VAL A 505 14.01 4.20 -4.45
N ASN A 506 15.11 3.49 -4.68
CA ASN A 506 16.39 4.09 -5.05
C ASN A 506 16.43 4.30 -6.55
N VAL A 507 16.67 5.52 -7.01
CA VAL A 507 16.76 5.85 -8.43
C VAL A 507 18.20 6.18 -8.79
N GLN A 508 18.72 5.54 -9.82
CA GLN A 508 20.03 5.84 -10.42
C GLN A 508 19.86 6.24 -11.88
N LYS A 509 20.48 7.35 -12.27
CA LYS A 509 20.50 7.83 -13.65
C LYS A 509 21.82 7.52 -14.34
N LEU A 510 21.74 6.90 -15.52
CA LEU A 510 22.86 6.62 -16.41
C LEU A 510 22.72 7.40 -17.73
N TRP A 511 23.85 7.75 -18.31
CA TRP A 511 23.95 8.58 -19.51
C TRP A 511 24.85 7.90 -20.53
N LYS A 512 24.27 7.40 -21.62
CA LYS A 512 24.99 6.58 -22.59
C LYS A 512 24.85 7.12 -24.01
N TYR A 513 25.86 6.88 -24.83
CA TYR A 513 25.71 6.84 -26.28
C TYR A 513 24.91 5.60 -26.69
N LYS A 514 24.39 5.58 -27.92
CA LYS A 514 23.63 4.44 -28.47
C LYS A 514 24.42 3.12 -28.47
N ASN A 515 25.76 3.17 -28.53
CA ASN A 515 26.64 2.00 -28.39
C ASN A 515 26.90 1.55 -26.94
N GLY A 516 26.32 2.21 -25.94
CA GLY A 516 26.49 1.85 -24.52
C GLY A 516 27.71 2.47 -23.82
N LYS A 517 28.55 3.26 -24.50
CA LYS A 517 29.61 4.03 -23.85
C LYS A 517 29.05 5.22 -23.07
N ASP A 518 29.75 5.65 -22.02
CA ASP A 518 29.32 6.78 -21.19
C ASP A 518 29.41 8.12 -21.94
N LEU A 519 28.41 8.97 -21.72
CA LEU A 519 28.44 10.35 -22.19
C LEU A 519 29.41 11.20 -21.35
N PRO A 520 30.08 12.19 -21.95
CA PRO A 520 30.87 13.17 -21.21
C PRO A 520 29.97 14.03 -20.32
N ASP A 521 30.51 14.51 -19.20
CA ASP A 521 29.76 15.30 -18.22
C ASP A 521 29.12 16.56 -18.81
N SER A 522 29.73 17.17 -19.83
CA SER A 522 29.21 18.35 -20.52
C SER A 522 27.88 18.14 -21.25
N MET A 523 27.51 16.88 -21.55
CA MET A 523 26.23 16.54 -22.17
C MET A 523 25.17 16.08 -21.19
N LYS A 524 25.53 15.79 -19.94
CA LYS A 524 24.60 15.32 -18.92
C LYS A 524 23.82 16.52 -18.41
N LYS A 525 22.49 16.42 -18.45
CA LYS A 525 21.58 17.49 -18.01
C LYS A 525 20.89 17.07 -16.73
N GLU A 526 20.64 18.02 -15.84
CA GLU A 526 19.76 17.78 -14.70
C GLU A 526 18.39 17.27 -15.19
N ILE A 527 17.83 16.30 -14.47
CA ILE A 527 16.52 15.73 -14.78
C ILE A 527 15.63 15.74 -13.56
N LYS A 528 14.33 15.70 -13.81
CA LYS A 528 13.30 15.48 -12.80
C LYS A 528 12.69 14.10 -12.96
N VAL A 529 12.56 13.39 -11.86
CA VAL A 529 11.89 12.09 -11.78
C VAL A 529 10.70 12.20 -10.83
N LYS A 530 9.58 11.65 -11.24
CA LYS A 530 8.31 11.64 -10.50
C LYS A 530 8.01 10.23 -10.03
N LEU A 531 7.53 10.11 -8.80
CA LEU A 531 7.05 8.87 -8.23
C LEU A 531 5.53 8.82 -8.36
N ILE A 532 5.04 7.80 -9.06
CA ILE A 532 3.62 7.52 -9.25
C ILE A 532 3.24 6.34 -8.37
N ARG A 533 2.20 6.52 -7.56
CA ARG A 533 1.59 5.49 -6.72
C ARG A 533 0.27 5.06 -7.31
N LYS A 534 0.07 3.75 -7.47
CA LYS A 534 -1.16 3.12 -7.94
C LYS A 534 -1.78 2.23 -6.86
N SER A 535 -3.04 2.44 -6.52
CA SER A 535 -3.77 1.55 -5.59
C SER A 535 -4.24 0.28 -6.30
N THR A 536 -4.04 -0.88 -5.66
CA THR A 536 -4.61 -2.17 -6.09
C THR A 536 -6.00 -2.44 -5.52
N ASN A 537 -6.53 -1.54 -4.69
CA ASN A 537 -7.84 -1.71 -4.08
C ASN A 537 -8.95 -1.59 -5.15
N PRO A 538 -9.77 -2.64 -5.33
CA PRO A 538 -10.80 -2.65 -6.37
C PRO A 538 -11.89 -1.59 -6.15
N ASN A 539 -12.09 -1.16 -4.90
CA ASN A 539 -13.13 -0.20 -4.51
C ASN A 539 -12.73 1.27 -4.74
N VAL A 540 -11.46 1.54 -5.06
CA VAL A 540 -11.01 2.88 -5.43
C VAL A 540 -11.40 3.16 -6.87
N ALA A 541 -12.07 4.30 -7.11
CA ALA A 541 -12.48 4.74 -8.44
C ALA A 541 -11.27 4.88 -9.37
N ALA A 542 -11.43 4.50 -10.64
CA ALA A 542 -10.31 4.45 -11.60
C ALA A 542 -9.55 5.78 -11.72
N ALA A 543 -10.25 6.91 -11.65
CA ALA A 543 -9.67 8.26 -11.70
C ALA A 543 -8.78 8.59 -10.49
N ASP A 544 -8.97 7.91 -9.35
CA ASP A 544 -8.26 8.17 -8.10
C ASP A 544 -7.18 7.12 -7.79
N ARG A 545 -7.07 6.06 -8.61
CA ARG A 545 -6.13 4.95 -8.37
C ARG A 545 -4.69 5.36 -8.52
N GLU A 546 -4.37 6.20 -9.50
CA GLU A 546 -3.00 6.63 -9.80
C GLU A 546 -2.79 8.08 -9.39
N LYS A 547 -1.75 8.33 -8.59
CA LYS A 547 -1.39 9.67 -8.12
C LYS A 547 0.11 9.89 -8.20
N GLU A 548 0.52 11.06 -8.67
CA GLU A 548 1.88 11.55 -8.47
C GLU A 548 2.02 12.01 -7.02
N ILE A 549 2.96 11.42 -6.28
CA ILE A 549 3.08 11.64 -4.84
C ILE A 549 4.39 12.32 -4.43
N ALA A 550 5.40 12.32 -5.30
CA ALA A 550 6.68 12.96 -5.04
C ALA A 550 7.43 13.26 -6.35
N GLU A 551 8.30 14.26 -6.31
CA GLU A 551 9.26 14.60 -7.37
C GLU A 551 10.66 14.71 -6.75
N LYS A 552 11.68 14.25 -7.48
CA LYS A 552 13.09 14.46 -7.16
C LYS A 552 13.87 14.94 -8.36
N THR A 553 14.90 15.73 -8.09
CA THR A 553 15.85 16.22 -9.08
C THR A 553 17.13 15.42 -9.00
N LEU A 554 17.59 14.87 -10.12
CA LEU A 554 18.85 14.13 -10.22
C LEU A 554 19.85 14.94 -11.05
N ASN A 555 21.02 15.19 -10.48
CA ASN A 555 22.08 15.99 -11.10
C ASN A 555 23.48 15.47 -10.72
N LYS A 556 24.50 16.16 -11.25
CA LYS A 556 25.91 15.81 -11.02
C LYS A 556 26.31 15.88 -9.55
N ALA A 557 25.86 16.89 -8.81
CA ALA A 557 26.21 17.06 -7.39
C ALA A 557 25.68 15.92 -6.52
N GLY A 558 24.49 15.41 -6.84
CA GLY A 558 23.90 14.22 -6.23
C GLY A 558 24.38 12.89 -6.81
N ASN A 559 25.49 12.86 -7.55
CA ASN A 559 26.02 11.66 -8.23
C ASN A 559 24.98 10.91 -9.08
N TRP A 560 24.00 11.63 -9.63
CA TRP A 560 22.90 11.05 -10.42
C TRP A 560 22.05 10.01 -9.68
N THR A 561 21.98 10.09 -8.34
CA THR A 561 21.15 9.21 -7.52
C THR A 561 20.13 9.99 -6.69
N GLY A 562 19.06 9.31 -6.30
CA GLY A 562 18.09 9.85 -5.35
C GLY A 562 17.14 8.77 -4.86
N THR A 563 16.74 8.84 -3.59
CA THR A 563 15.87 7.83 -2.98
C THR A 563 14.54 8.44 -2.58
N PHE A 564 13.43 7.80 -2.95
CA PHE A 564 12.14 8.07 -2.33
C PHE A 564 12.01 7.16 -1.11
N GLU A 565 12.14 7.75 0.07
CA GLU A 565 12.25 7.02 1.34
C GLU A 565 10.91 6.87 2.04
N LYS A 566 10.81 5.84 2.88
CA LYS A 566 9.71 5.62 3.82
C LYS A 566 8.33 5.60 3.16
N LEU A 567 8.24 4.96 2.00
CA LEU A 567 6.99 4.80 1.28
C LEU A 567 6.15 3.70 1.92
N ILE A 568 4.84 3.93 1.95
CA ILE A 568 3.89 3.02 2.57
C ILE A 568 3.49 1.93 1.57
N PRO A 569 3.64 0.64 1.87
CA PRO A 569 3.38 -0.40 0.89
C PRO A 569 1.89 -0.73 0.67
N PHE A 570 0.97 -0.33 1.55
CA PHE A 570 -0.46 -0.67 1.48
C PHE A 570 -1.39 0.36 2.15
N ASP A 571 -2.67 0.31 1.78
CA ASP A 571 -3.75 1.17 2.27
C ASP A 571 -4.32 0.72 3.64
N ASN A 572 -5.29 1.46 4.18
CA ASN A 572 -5.89 1.16 5.49
C ASN A 572 -6.62 -0.21 5.59
N LEU A 573 -6.80 -0.91 4.47
CA LEU A 573 -7.45 -2.23 4.36
C LEU A 573 -6.45 -3.33 3.99
N GLY A 574 -5.16 -3.00 3.88
CA GLY A 574 -4.10 -3.94 3.50
C GLY A 574 -3.98 -4.21 2.00
N TYR A 575 -4.65 -3.43 1.13
CA TYR A 575 -4.40 -3.50 -0.30
C TYR A 575 -3.12 -2.74 -0.64
N HIS A 576 -2.22 -3.41 -1.33
CA HIS A 576 -0.93 -2.82 -1.66
C HIS A 576 -1.01 -1.67 -2.67
N PHE A 577 0.03 -0.84 -2.64
CA PHE A 577 0.34 0.16 -3.67
C PHE A 577 1.42 -0.35 -4.62
N GLU A 578 1.30 -0.02 -5.89
CA GLU A 578 2.34 -0.22 -6.91
C GLU A 578 3.00 1.13 -7.21
N TYR A 579 4.30 1.20 -7.03
CA TYR A 579 5.12 2.39 -7.25
C TYR A 579 5.87 2.28 -8.58
N THR A 580 5.78 3.33 -9.38
CA THR A 580 6.53 3.46 -10.63
C THR A 580 7.23 4.81 -10.69
N VAL A 581 8.39 4.83 -11.33
CA VAL A 581 9.17 6.05 -11.56
C VAL A 581 8.96 6.48 -12.99
N LYS A 582 8.71 7.78 -13.18
CA LYS A 582 8.59 8.43 -14.48
C LYS A 582 9.64 9.53 -14.59
N GLU A 583 10.42 9.52 -15.66
CA GLU A 583 11.28 10.64 -16.00
C GLU A 583 10.46 11.72 -16.74
N VAL A 584 10.67 12.98 -16.39
CA VAL A 584 10.17 14.11 -17.20
C VAL A 584 10.96 14.14 -18.51
N ALA A 585 10.24 14.09 -19.63
CA ALA A 585 10.83 13.97 -20.96
C ALA A 585 11.96 14.98 -21.19
N LEU A 586 13.09 14.49 -21.69
CA LEU A 586 14.28 15.29 -21.98
C LEU A 586 14.55 15.28 -23.49
N GLU A 587 14.51 16.46 -24.10
CA GLU A 587 14.68 16.61 -25.54
C GLU A 587 16.03 16.08 -26.05
N GLY A 588 15.98 15.29 -27.14
CA GLY A 588 17.16 14.71 -27.78
C GLY A 588 17.76 13.51 -27.05
N PHE A 589 17.02 12.89 -26.12
CA PHE A 589 17.39 11.64 -25.45
C PHE A 589 16.25 10.62 -25.50
N GLU A 590 16.60 9.35 -25.68
CA GLU A 590 15.70 8.22 -25.48
C GLU A 590 15.88 7.67 -24.07
N SER A 591 14.79 7.56 -23.30
CA SER A 591 14.82 7.08 -21.92
C SER A 591 14.37 5.62 -21.83
N LYS A 592 15.12 4.82 -21.06
CA LYS A 592 14.77 3.46 -20.67
C LYS A 592 14.77 3.34 -19.16
N ILE A 593 13.70 2.79 -18.58
CA ILE A 593 13.56 2.57 -17.14
C ILE A 593 13.55 1.07 -16.86
N GLU A 594 14.38 0.64 -15.92
CA GLU A 594 14.54 -0.77 -15.54
C GLU A 594 14.48 -0.89 -14.01
N TYR A 595 13.79 -1.92 -13.53
CA TYR A 595 13.59 -2.18 -12.11
C TYR A 595 14.37 -3.43 -11.72
N SER A 596 15.07 -3.42 -10.58
CA SER A 596 15.87 -4.55 -10.12
C SER A 596 15.06 -5.84 -9.89
N ASN A 597 13.75 -5.70 -9.65
CA ASN A 597 12.82 -6.82 -9.45
C ASN A 597 12.20 -7.37 -10.75
N ASN A 598 12.50 -6.79 -11.92
CA ASN A 598 11.96 -7.17 -13.24
C ASN A 598 10.42 -7.13 -13.38
N LYS A 599 9.70 -6.40 -12.51
CA LYS A 599 8.21 -6.33 -12.51
C LYS A 599 7.65 -5.03 -13.08
N ASN A 600 8.50 -4.07 -13.48
CA ASN A 600 8.13 -2.72 -13.93
C ASN A 600 7.44 -1.82 -12.89
N PHE A 601 7.27 -2.31 -11.65
CA PHE A 601 6.74 -1.56 -10.50
C PHE A 601 7.33 -2.14 -9.20
N ILE A 602 7.19 -1.39 -8.10
CA ILE A 602 7.66 -1.76 -6.76
C ILE A 602 6.46 -1.82 -5.83
N LYS A 603 6.36 -2.82 -4.95
CA LYS A 603 5.12 -3.10 -4.19
C LYS A 603 5.34 -3.40 -2.70
N SER A 604 6.14 -4.43 -2.41
CA SER A 604 6.28 -4.99 -1.05
C SER A 604 7.70 -4.96 -0.50
N GLU A 605 8.67 -4.62 -1.33
CA GLU A 605 10.10 -4.64 -1.00
C GLU A 605 10.79 -3.44 -1.64
N SER A 606 11.80 -2.89 -0.97
CA SER A 606 12.64 -1.83 -1.53
C SER A 606 13.35 -2.33 -2.78
N ALA A 607 13.48 -1.47 -3.78
CA ALA A 607 14.10 -1.84 -5.05
C ALA A 607 14.80 -0.66 -5.71
N ASP A 608 15.72 -1.01 -6.61
CA ASP A 608 16.52 -0.04 -7.36
C ASP A 608 15.91 0.14 -8.75
N VAL A 609 15.82 1.40 -9.17
CA VAL A 609 15.33 1.82 -10.47
C VAL A 609 16.47 2.48 -11.23
N LYS A 610 16.84 1.87 -12.34
CA LYS A 610 17.86 2.37 -13.26
C LYS A 610 17.19 3.06 -14.43
N ILE A 611 17.46 4.34 -14.59
CA ILE A 611 17.02 5.11 -15.75
C ILE A 611 18.24 5.34 -16.63
N THR A 612 18.17 4.97 -17.92
CA THR A 612 19.26 5.17 -18.87
C THR A 612 18.79 6.12 -19.97
N ASN A 613 19.37 7.33 -20.03
CA ASN A 613 19.20 8.21 -21.19
C ASN A 613 20.27 7.90 -22.23
N THR A 614 19.79 7.65 -23.44
CA THR A 614 20.62 7.34 -24.59
C THR A 614 20.60 8.51 -25.57
N LYS A 615 21.78 8.96 -26.01
CA LYS A 615 21.93 9.98 -27.04
C LYS A 615 22.50 9.37 -28.32
N ASN A 616 21.80 9.58 -29.43
CA ASN A 616 22.33 9.30 -30.77
C ASN A 616 22.76 10.62 -31.41
N ILE A 617 24.05 10.75 -31.75
CA ILE A 617 24.56 11.85 -32.55
C ILE A 617 24.79 11.28 -33.94
N GLU A 618 24.15 11.87 -34.94
CA GLU A 618 24.27 11.46 -36.33
C GLU A 618 24.56 12.66 -37.23
N VAL A 619 25.16 12.35 -38.37
CA VAL A 619 25.43 13.32 -39.44
C VAL A 619 25.09 12.65 -40.77
N GLU A 620 24.32 13.35 -41.59
CA GLU A 620 23.89 12.91 -42.92
C GLU A 620 24.55 13.77 -43.99
N PHE A 621 25.00 13.14 -45.07
CA PHE A 621 25.60 13.77 -46.23
C PHE A 621 24.84 13.37 -47.50
N PHE A 622 24.89 14.24 -48.51
CA PHE A 622 24.33 14.01 -49.84
C PHE A 622 25.46 13.90 -50.86
N LYS A 623 25.54 12.74 -51.54
CA LYS A 623 26.52 12.44 -52.56
C LYS A 623 25.93 12.59 -53.96
N TYR A 624 26.59 13.39 -54.80
CA TYR A 624 26.08 13.71 -56.13
C TYR A 624 27.19 13.89 -57.19
N LYS A 625 26.75 13.94 -58.45
CA LYS A 625 27.48 14.45 -59.62
C LYS A 625 26.73 15.64 -60.21
N THR A 626 27.43 16.50 -60.93
CA THR A 626 26.80 17.58 -61.71
C THR A 626 26.79 17.20 -63.19
N GLU A 627 25.59 17.18 -63.80
CA GLU A 627 25.41 17.06 -65.24
C GLU A 627 24.43 18.15 -65.70
N ASN A 628 24.81 18.95 -66.70
CA ASN A 628 24.00 20.08 -67.20
C ASN A 628 23.50 21.01 -66.07
N GLU A 629 24.39 21.35 -65.13
CA GLU A 629 24.11 22.19 -63.95
C GLU A 629 23.11 21.58 -62.94
N GLN A 630 22.66 20.34 -63.13
CA GLN A 630 21.79 19.62 -62.21
C GLN A 630 22.56 18.64 -61.33
N LYS A 631 22.21 18.60 -60.04
CA LYS A 631 22.75 17.64 -59.07
C LYS A 631 22.02 16.32 -59.19
N ILE A 632 22.73 15.29 -59.61
CA ILE A 632 22.21 13.93 -59.74
C ILE A 632 22.82 13.09 -58.61
N ALA A 633 21.96 12.47 -57.81
CA ALA A 633 22.34 11.57 -56.74
C ALA A 633 23.24 10.42 -57.23
N LEU A 634 24.25 10.06 -56.45
CA LEU A 634 25.15 8.94 -56.75
C LEU A 634 24.97 7.82 -55.71
N PRO A 635 24.38 6.67 -56.08
CA PRO A 635 24.28 5.51 -55.21
C PRO A 635 25.57 4.68 -55.17
N ASP A 636 25.66 3.82 -54.15
CA ASP A 636 26.68 2.78 -54.00
C ASP A 636 28.13 3.30 -53.88
N VAL A 637 28.30 4.58 -53.56
CA VAL A 637 29.61 5.18 -53.26
C VAL A 637 29.98 4.85 -51.82
N GLU A 638 31.18 4.33 -51.61
CA GLU A 638 31.62 3.84 -50.30
C GLU A 638 32.43 4.90 -49.55
N PHE A 639 32.01 5.19 -48.31
CA PHE A 639 32.65 6.15 -47.41
C PHE A 639 33.13 5.46 -46.14
N GLU A 640 34.39 5.69 -45.79
CA GLU A 640 34.98 5.22 -44.54
C GLU A 640 35.13 6.39 -43.56
N LEU A 641 34.75 6.16 -42.30
CA LEU A 641 34.87 7.15 -41.23
C LEU A 641 36.17 6.98 -40.46
N TYR A 642 36.88 8.08 -40.25
CA TYR A 642 38.07 8.18 -39.44
C TYR A 642 37.82 9.07 -38.23
N LYS A 643 38.44 8.74 -37.09
CA LYS A 643 38.43 9.56 -35.87
C LYS A 643 39.87 9.92 -35.51
N GLN A 644 40.07 11.18 -35.13
CA GLN A 644 41.37 11.65 -34.68
C GLN A 644 41.68 11.13 -33.27
N ASP A 645 42.86 10.56 -33.09
CA ASP A 645 43.37 10.12 -31.80
C ASP A 645 44.09 11.26 -31.06
N ILE A 646 44.64 10.93 -29.88
CA ILE A 646 45.38 11.88 -29.04
C ILE A 646 46.71 12.36 -29.66
N THR A 647 47.22 11.68 -30.70
CA THR A 647 48.43 12.04 -31.44
C THR A 647 48.13 12.85 -32.70
N GLU A 648 46.89 13.34 -32.82
CA GLU A 648 46.37 14.09 -33.96
C GLU A 648 46.30 13.26 -35.26
N ARG A 649 46.38 11.92 -35.18
CA ARG A 649 46.29 11.03 -36.33
C ARG A 649 44.87 10.54 -36.52
N TYR A 650 44.39 10.56 -37.76
CA TYR A 650 43.11 9.99 -38.15
C TYR A 650 43.21 8.47 -38.31
N LEU A 651 42.53 7.72 -37.44
CA LEU A 651 42.46 6.26 -37.47
C LEU A 651 41.05 5.82 -37.89
N PRO A 652 40.91 4.71 -38.65
CA PRO A 652 39.61 4.23 -39.10
C PRO A 652 38.75 3.79 -37.91
N VAL A 653 37.52 4.30 -37.86
CA VAL A 653 36.54 3.92 -36.83
C VAL A 653 36.16 2.46 -37.04
N GLN A 654 36.30 1.64 -36.00
CA GLN A 654 35.98 0.22 -36.07
C GLN A 654 34.54 -0.06 -35.62
N LYS A 655 33.84 -0.92 -36.36
CA LYS A 655 32.56 -1.52 -35.96
C LYS A 655 32.67 -3.03 -36.15
N ASN A 656 32.52 -3.79 -35.07
CA ASN A 656 32.65 -5.27 -35.06
C ASN A 656 33.99 -5.77 -35.64
N GLY A 657 35.10 -5.08 -35.35
CA GLY A 657 36.45 -5.47 -35.81
C GLY A 657 36.73 -5.17 -37.29
N LYS A 658 35.88 -4.39 -37.96
CA LYS A 658 36.10 -3.90 -39.33
C LYS A 658 35.96 -2.39 -39.39
N ASN A 659 36.62 -1.76 -40.37
CA ASN A 659 36.44 -0.33 -40.65
C ASN A 659 34.96 -0.01 -40.92
N LEU A 660 34.48 1.09 -40.37
CA LEU A 660 33.12 1.57 -40.57
C LEU A 660 33.00 2.17 -41.97
N VAL A 661 32.45 1.37 -42.88
CA VAL A 661 32.12 1.77 -44.24
C VAL A 661 30.61 1.87 -44.40
N VAL A 662 30.15 2.98 -44.96
CA VAL A 662 28.75 3.22 -45.33
C VAL A 662 28.65 3.50 -46.83
N LYS A 663 27.50 3.16 -47.42
CA LYS A 663 27.22 3.40 -48.85
C LYS A 663 26.17 4.48 -49.00
N SER A 664 26.30 5.30 -50.04
CA SER A 664 25.21 6.19 -50.46
C SER A 664 24.03 5.39 -51.01
N GLY A 665 22.82 5.79 -50.62
CA GLY A 665 21.57 5.21 -51.10
C GLY A 665 21.21 5.66 -52.52
N ALA A 666 20.07 5.17 -53.03
CA ALA A 666 19.52 5.58 -54.33
C ALA A 666 19.28 7.09 -54.45
N ASP A 667 19.00 7.76 -53.33
CA ASP A 667 18.85 9.20 -53.18
C ASP A 667 20.19 9.94 -52.96
N GLY A 668 21.32 9.23 -53.04
CA GLY A 668 22.66 9.76 -52.83
C GLY A 668 22.98 10.03 -51.37
N LYS A 669 22.07 9.79 -50.43
CA LYS A 669 22.29 10.09 -49.02
C LYS A 669 23.04 8.98 -48.32
N PHE A 670 23.88 9.34 -47.36
CA PHE A 670 24.49 8.41 -46.42
C PHE A 670 24.67 9.08 -45.07
N LYS A 671 24.74 8.29 -44.01
CA LYS A 671 24.89 8.84 -42.65
C LYS A 671 25.84 8.02 -41.79
N PHE A 672 26.45 8.72 -40.85
CA PHE A 672 27.15 8.11 -39.72
C PHE A 672 26.37 8.41 -38.45
N ASP A 673 26.07 7.38 -37.68
CA ASP A 673 25.34 7.48 -36.42
C ASP A 673 26.22 7.11 -35.23
N ASN A 674 25.70 7.32 -34.02
CA ASN A 674 26.38 7.01 -32.76
C ASN A 674 27.80 7.63 -32.68
N LEU A 675 27.90 8.91 -33.04
CA LEU A 675 29.17 9.62 -32.98
C LEU A 675 29.48 10.07 -31.55
N GLU A 676 30.67 9.71 -31.07
CA GLU A 676 31.21 10.18 -29.81
C GLU A 676 31.83 11.57 -29.97
N VAL A 677 32.12 12.29 -28.88
CA VAL A 677 32.91 13.53 -28.97
C VAL A 677 34.27 13.25 -29.62
N GLY A 678 34.68 14.16 -30.50
CA GLY A 678 35.98 14.12 -31.15
C GLY A 678 35.94 14.68 -32.57
N LYS A 679 37.11 14.72 -33.20
CA LYS A 679 37.30 15.13 -34.59
C LYS A 679 37.23 13.91 -35.50
N TYR A 680 36.57 14.08 -36.62
CA TYR A 680 36.27 13.04 -37.60
C TYR A 680 36.65 13.52 -38.99
N ALA A 681 37.00 12.55 -39.83
CA ALA A 681 37.23 12.76 -41.25
C ALA A 681 36.54 11.65 -42.05
N ILE A 682 36.10 11.98 -43.25
CA ILE A 682 35.43 11.04 -44.16
C ILE A 682 36.33 10.84 -45.36
N LYS A 683 36.59 9.58 -45.72
CA LYS A 683 37.28 9.21 -46.94
C LYS A 683 36.33 8.51 -47.89
N GLU A 684 36.25 9.00 -49.12
CA GLU A 684 35.63 8.25 -50.20
C GLU A 684 36.63 7.21 -50.69
N ILE A 685 36.32 5.92 -50.49
CA ILE A 685 37.25 4.83 -50.80
C ILE A 685 36.97 4.21 -52.17
N LYS A 686 35.80 4.48 -52.75
CA LYS A 686 35.39 3.96 -54.05
C LYS A 686 34.45 4.92 -54.77
N ALA A 687 34.96 5.58 -55.81
CA ALA A 687 34.15 6.41 -56.70
C ALA A 687 33.39 5.56 -57.74
N PRO A 688 32.27 6.07 -58.30
CA PRO A 688 31.63 5.48 -59.47
C PRO A 688 32.53 5.48 -60.71
N LYS A 689 32.26 4.58 -61.65
CA LYS A 689 32.98 4.50 -62.93
C LYS A 689 32.94 5.85 -63.67
N GLY A 690 34.08 6.30 -64.17
CA GLY A 690 34.23 7.58 -64.87
C GLY A 690 34.48 8.80 -63.96
N TYR A 691 34.53 8.60 -62.64
CA TYR A 691 34.82 9.63 -61.66
C TYR A 691 36.12 9.36 -60.92
N ARG A 692 36.74 10.45 -60.45
CA ARG A 692 37.92 10.40 -59.60
C ARG A 692 37.56 9.91 -58.20
N THR A 693 38.39 9.02 -57.66
CA THR A 693 38.40 8.70 -56.23
C THR A 693 39.32 9.72 -55.53
N PRO A 694 38.81 10.55 -54.61
CA PRO A 694 39.63 11.49 -53.85
C PRO A 694 40.75 10.79 -53.06
N LYS A 695 41.98 11.30 -53.15
CA LYS A 695 43.12 10.78 -52.37
C LYS A 695 43.06 11.20 -50.90
N GLU A 696 42.66 12.45 -50.68
CA GLU A 696 42.50 13.09 -49.37
C GLU A 696 41.11 12.87 -48.77
N PHE A 697 40.93 13.30 -47.52
CA PHE A 697 39.61 13.31 -46.89
C PHE A 697 38.66 14.26 -47.62
N VAL A 698 37.44 13.78 -47.86
CA VAL A 698 36.40 14.59 -48.52
C VAL A 698 35.76 15.56 -47.54
N ARG A 699 35.71 15.25 -46.24
CA ARG A 699 35.14 16.11 -45.20
C ARG A 699 35.85 15.92 -43.86
N GLU A 700 36.00 17.00 -43.11
CA GLU A 700 36.46 17.00 -41.73
C GLU A 700 35.49 17.77 -40.84
N PHE A 701 35.19 17.23 -39.66
CA PHE A 701 34.28 17.85 -38.70
C PHE A 701 34.58 17.42 -37.27
N GLU A 702 34.06 18.17 -36.30
CA GLU A 702 34.16 17.88 -34.88
C GLU A 702 32.75 17.66 -34.31
N VAL A 703 32.57 16.57 -33.58
CA VAL A 703 31.46 16.42 -32.64
C VAL A 703 31.87 17.11 -31.35
N THR A 704 31.29 18.28 -31.12
CA THR A 704 31.59 19.12 -29.95
C THR A 704 31.18 18.44 -28.64
N ASN A 705 31.67 18.97 -27.52
CA ASN A 705 31.29 18.55 -26.16
C ASN A 705 29.79 18.74 -25.82
N GLN A 706 29.02 19.44 -26.66
CA GLN A 706 27.56 19.59 -26.58
C GLN A 706 26.80 18.64 -27.51
N GLY A 707 27.52 17.89 -28.35
CA GLY A 707 26.97 16.93 -29.30
C GLY A 707 26.47 17.56 -30.60
N LYS A 708 26.98 18.75 -30.94
CA LYS A 708 26.75 19.42 -32.22
C LYS A 708 27.89 19.17 -33.20
N ILE A 709 27.58 19.14 -34.49
CA ILE A 709 28.57 19.09 -35.57
C ILE A 709 29.16 20.47 -35.78
N LYS A 710 30.49 20.55 -35.80
CA LYS A 710 31.26 21.76 -36.10
C LYS A 710 32.20 21.48 -37.26
N TYR A 711 32.27 22.38 -38.22
CA TYR A 711 33.12 22.28 -39.41
C TYR A 711 33.73 23.66 -39.73
N SER A 712 34.64 23.73 -40.70
CA SER A 712 35.29 24.99 -41.08
C SER A 712 34.47 25.75 -42.12
N GLU A 713 33.72 26.76 -41.69
CA GLU A 713 32.92 27.61 -42.61
C GLU A 713 33.78 28.33 -43.64
N THR A 714 35.05 28.64 -43.34
CA THR A 714 35.96 29.27 -44.32
C THR A 714 36.34 28.33 -45.47
N ILE A 715 36.30 27.01 -45.24
CA ILE A 715 36.61 26.00 -46.26
C ILE A 715 35.37 25.70 -47.11
N TYR A 716 34.19 25.59 -46.49
CA TYR A 716 32.98 25.13 -47.16
C TYR A 716 32.02 26.25 -47.58
N GLY A 717 32.16 27.47 -47.04
CA GLY A 717 31.34 28.64 -47.36
C GLY A 717 29.91 28.64 -46.79
N SER A 718 29.30 27.47 -46.55
CA SER A 718 27.99 27.33 -45.89
C SER A 718 27.74 25.92 -45.35
N GLU A 719 26.78 25.78 -44.44
CA GLU A 719 26.33 24.49 -43.90
C GLU A 719 25.83 23.54 -44.99
N ASN A 720 25.08 24.08 -45.95
CA ASN A 720 24.54 23.29 -47.05
C ASN A 720 25.64 22.70 -47.94
N LEU A 721 26.74 23.43 -48.15
CA LEU A 721 27.89 22.94 -48.92
C LEU A 721 28.71 21.90 -48.14
N PHE A 722 28.80 22.03 -46.81
CA PHE A 722 29.48 21.05 -45.97
C PHE A 722 28.84 19.65 -46.08
N TYR A 723 27.51 19.55 -46.03
CA TYR A 723 26.83 18.25 -46.13
C TYR A 723 26.75 17.67 -47.55
N GLN A 724 27.25 18.38 -48.58
CA GLN A 724 27.12 17.96 -49.98
C GLN A 724 28.46 17.58 -50.59
N ILE A 725 28.63 16.34 -51.02
CA ILE A 725 29.89 15.83 -51.59
C ILE A 725 29.73 15.56 -53.08
N GLU A 726 30.54 16.23 -53.90
CA GLU A 726 30.52 16.10 -55.36
C GLU A 726 31.66 15.19 -55.85
N ASN A 727 31.39 14.36 -56.86
CA ASN A 727 32.47 13.65 -57.57
C ASN A 727 32.88 14.42 -58.81
N ILE A 728 34.19 14.50 -59.00
CA ILE A 728 34.81 15.15 -60.15
C ILE A 728 34.94 14.10 -61.26
N LYS A 729 34.31 14.35 -62.40
CA LYS A 729 34.40 13.49 -63.59
C LYS A 729 35.81 13.56 -64.17
N TYR A 730 36.34 12.44 -64.67
CA TYR A 730 37.59 12.49 -65.42
C TYR A 730 37.44 13.34 -66.69
N PRO A 731 38.46 14.14 -67.07
CA PRO A 731 38.46 14.85 -68.35
C PRO A 731 38.52 13.85 -69.51
N GLN A 732 38.23 14.28 -70.73
CA GLN A 732 38.37 13.41 -71.90
C GLN A 732 39.85 13.26 -72.28
N MET A 733 40.32 12.04 -72.53
CA MET A 733 41.70 11.78 -72.98
C MET A 733 41.88 12.24 -74.44
N TYR A 734 43.07 12.73 -74.80
CA TYR A 734 43.40 13.15 -76.16
C TYR A 734 44.91 13.19 -76.38
N PHE A 735 45.38 13.21 -77.62
CA PHE A 735 46.74 13.61 -77.92
C PHE A 735 46.76 14.74 -78.96
N MET A 736 47.79 15.55 -78.91
CA MET A 736 47.95 16.68 -79.82
C MET A 736 48.91 16.32 -80.96
N PHE A 737 48.61 16.75 -82.18
CA PHE A 737 49.51 16.57 -83.31
C PHE A 737 49.57 17.78 -84.23
N ARG A 738 50.67 17.98 -84.94
CA ARG A 738 50.78 18.96 -86.04
C ARG A 738 50.98 18.24 -87.35
N LYS A 739 50.41 18.81 -88.42
CA LYS A 739 50.62 18.29 -89.76
C LYS A 739 51.60 19.18 -90.51
N LEU A 740 52.79 18.65 -90.77
CA LEU A 740 53.88 19.36 -91.42
C LEU A 740 54.20 18.77 -92.80
N ASP A 741 54.85 19.57 -93.64
CA ASP A 741 55.56 19.08 -94.82
C ASP A 741 56.97 18.58 -94.45
N THR A 742 57.73 18.11 -95.44
CA THR A 742 59.11 17.63 -95.25
C THR A 742 60.09 18.71 -94.81
N ASN A 743 59.82 19.98 -95.11
CA ASN A 743 60.64 21.13 -94.74
C ASN A 743 60.31 21.63 -93.32
N GLY A 744 59.27 21.07 -92.69
CA GLY A 744 58.83 21.43 -91.35
C GLY A 744 57.82 22.58 -91.34
N GLU A 745 57.27 22.98 -92.48
CA GLU A 745 56.21 23.98 -92.57
C GLU A 745 54.84 23.36 -92.34
N LEU A 746 53.91 24.12 -91.74
CA LEU A 746 52.54 23.67 -91.51
C LEU A 746 51.81 23.48 -92.84
N ILE A 747 51.20 22.31 -93.03
CA ILE A 747 50.27 22.09 -94.13
C ILE A 747 48.96 22.82 -93.80
N LYS A 748 48.60 23.81 -94.62
CA LYS A 748 47.43 24.69 -94.44
C LYS A 748 46.33 24.50 -95.50
N GLN A 749 46.28 23.35 -96.17
CA GLN A 749 45.32 23.08 -97.24
C GLN A 749 44.89 21.62 -97.25
N GLY A 750 43.62 21.37 -97.61
CA GLY A 750 43.03 20.03 -97.70
C GLY A 750 42.53 19.47 -96.36
N ILE A 751 42.03 18.23 -96.42
CA ILE A 751 41.54 17.48 -95.26
C ILE A 751 42.52 16.34 -94.98
N LEU A 752 42.88 16.17 -93.71
CA LEU A 752 43.60 15.01 -93.22
C LEU A 752 42.61 14.05 -92.56
N GLU A 753 42.58 12.80 -92.97
CA GLU A 753 41.88 11.77 -92.22
C GLU A 753 42.87 10.84 -91.53
N LEU A 754 42.82 10.79 -90.21
CA LEU A 754 43.60 9.86 -89.41
C LEU A 754 42.70 8.70 -88.95
N GLN A 755 43.18 7.48 -89.10
CA GLN A 755 42.52 6.28 -88.61
C GLN A 755 43.38 5.62 -87.54
N LEU A 756 42.82 5.49 -86.34
CA LEU A 756 43.36 4.74 -85.22
C LEU A 756 42.72 3.34 -85.24
N LYS A 757 43.54 2.29 -85.38
CA LYS A 757 43.12 0.88 -85.41
C LYS A 757 43.70 0.11 -84.22
N GLY A 758 42.99 -0.87 -83.69
CA GLY A 758 43.43 -1.64 -82.53
C GLY A 758 42.25 -2.40 -81.91
N PRO A 759 42.19 -2.53 -80.57
CA PRO A 759 41.02 -3.08 -79.87
C PRO A 759 39.69 -2.39 -80.25
N LYS A 760 39.77 -1.12 -80.61
CA LYS A 760 38.65 -0.33 -81.14
C LYS A 760 39.13 0.62 -82.23
N GLU A 761 38.32 0.85 -83.25
CA GLU A 761 38.69 1.74 -84.35
C GLU A 761 38.02 3.12 -84.24
N LYS A 762 38.76 4.17 -84.61
CA LYS A 762 38.22 5.52 -84.81
C LYS A 762 38.88 6.16 -86.03
N THR A 763 38.06 6.76 -86.89
CA THR A 763 38.53 7.67 -87.94
C THR A 763 38.11 9.09 -87.58
N GLN A 764 39.01 10.05 -87.72
CA GLN A 764 38.71 11.47 -87.50
C GLN A 764 39.30 12.33 -88.62
N SER A 765 38.50 13.25 -89.14
CA SER A 765 38.87 14.17 -90.22
C SER A 765 39.21 15.54 -89.64
N PHE A 766 40.29 16.14 -90.14
CA PHE A 766 40.82 17.42 -89.69
C PHE A 766 40.99 18.35 -90.91
N ASP A 767 40.36 19.52 -90.84
CA ASP A 767 40.50 20.56 -91.86
C ASP A 767 41.84 21.30 -91.65
N LEU A 768 42.79 21.04 -92.54
CA LEU A 768 44.14 21.59 -92.42
C LEU A 768 44.21 23.09 -92.70
N THR A 769 43.17 23.72 -93.27
CA THR A 769 43.15 25.20 -93.40
C THR A 769 43.22 25.91 -92.05
N LYS A 770 42.88 25.20 -90.97
CA LYS A 770 42.94 25.67 -89.58
C LYS A 770 44.24 25.31 -88.88
N SER A 771 45.25 24.81 -89.59
CA SER A 771 46.51 24.36 -89.02
C SER A 771 47.31 25.53 -88.41
N THR A 772 47.60 25.45 -87.12
CA THR A 772 48.42 26.40 -86.36
C THR A 772 49.57 25.68 -85.65
N ASN A 773 50.48 26.44 -85.04
CA ASN A 773 51.55 25.87 -84.22
C ASN A 773 51.04 25.18 -82.94
N ASP A 774 49.78 25.37 -82.57
CA ASP A 774 49.13 24.69 -81.43
C ASP A 774 48.71 23.26 -81.79
N GLY A 775 48.56 22.95 -83.08
CA GLY A 775 48.21 21.63 -83.58
C GLY A 775 46.71 21.30 -83.45
N PHE A 776 46.39 20.06 -83.77
CA PHE A 776 45.05 19.48 -83.71
C PHE A 776 44.95 18.51 -82.53
N LYS A 777 43.76 18.46 -81.94
CA LYS A 777 43.40 17.55 -80.85
C LYS A 777 42.75 16.29 -81.41
N PHE A 778 43.39 15.14 -81.23
CA PHE A 778 42.77 13.84 -81.49
C PHE A 778 42.19 13.29 -80.20
N GLU A 779 40.87 13.34 -80.05
CA GLU A 779 40.20 12.93 -78.82
C GLU A 779 40.02 11.41 -78.76
N ILE A 780 40.16 10.83 -77.58
CA ILE A 780 39.87 9.42 -77.32
C ILE A 780 38.52 9.35 -76.59
N PRO A 781 37.51 8.69 -77.16
CA PRO A 781 36.24 8.46 -76.48
C PRO A 781 36.42 7.66 -75.17
N GLU A 782 35.58 7.91 -74.16
CA GLU A 782 35.68 7.29 -72.82
C GLU A 782 35.60 5.75 -72.83
N ASP A 783 35.03 5.17 -73.88
CA ASP A 783 34.80 3.73 -74.02
C ASP A 783 35.89 3.01 -74.83
N PHE A 784 37.03 3.67 -75.07
CA PHE A 784 38.22 3.04 -75.65
C PHE A 784 38.96 2.23 -74.58
N PRO A 785 39.15 0.91 -74.76
CA PRO A 785 39.84 0.09 -73.77
C PRO A 785 41.35 0.32 -73.79
N THR A 786 42.01 -0.01 -72.67
CA THR A 786 43.47 -0.13 -72.60
C THR A 786 43.98 -1.09 -73.67
N GLY A 787 45.01 -0.70 -74.41
CA GLY A 787 45.63 -1.54 -75.42
C GLY A 787 46.54 -0.79 -76.38
N ASP A 788 47.09 -1.55 -77.34
CA ASP A 788 47.98 -1.05 -78.38
C ASP A 788 47.19 -0.76 -79.67
N TYR A 789 47.37 0.43 -80.20
CA TYR A 789 46.71 0.96 -81.39
C TYR A 789 47.74 1.40 -82.43
N VAL A 790 47.31 1.51 -83.67
CA VAL A 790 48.10 2.00 -84.79
C VAL A 790 47.35 3.15 -85.45
N LEU A 791 47.94 4.34 -85.39
CA LEU A 791 47.45 5.53 -86.07
C LEU A 791 48.08 5.60 -87.46
N THR A 792 47.23 5.68 -88.48
CA THR A 792 47.63 5.77 -89.88
C THR A 792 46.90 6.92 -90.57
N GLU A 793 47.55 7.52 -91.55
CA GLU A 793 46.86 8.43 -92.47
C GLU A 793 45.96 7.59 -93.39
N LYS A 794 44.68 7.91 -93.46
CA LYS A 794 43.72 7.23 -94.33
C LYS A 794 43.71 7.86 -95.72
N THR A 795 43.60 9.19 -95.76
CA THR A 795 43.63 10.00 -96.98
C THR A 795 44.62 11.16 -96.82
N ALA A 796 45.42 11.40 -97.86
CA ALA A 796 46.40 12.48 -97.87
C ALA A 796 45.73 13.83 -98.14
N PRO A 797 46.23 14.94 -97.56
CA PRO A 797 45.74 16.26 -97.90
C PRO A 797 46.09 16.62 -99.34
N MET A 798 45.22 17.45 -99.94
CA MET A 798 45.35 17.88 -101.34
C MET A 798 46.72 18.49 -101.63
N GLY A 799 47.43 17.93 -102.63
CA GLY A 799 48.78 18.36 -103.03
C GLY A 799 49.93 17.68 -102.29
N TYR A 800 49.65 16.64 -101.50
CA TYR A 800 50.65 15.85 -100.77
C TYR A 800 50.47 14.35 -101.01
N GLN A 801 51.56 13.60 -100.93
CA GLN A 801 51.53 12.14 -100.95
C GLN A 801 51.07 11.61 -99.60
N LYS A 802 50.35 10.49 -99.64
CA LYS A 802 49.92 9.76 -98.44
C LYS A 802 51.14 9.24 -97.69
N SER A 803 51.23 9.57 -96.40
CA SER A 803 52.25 9.05 -95.52
C SER A 803 52.12 7.53 -95.39
N ASN A 804 53.25 6.83 -95.49
CA ASN A 804 53.37 5.40 -95.22
C ASN A 804 53.94 5.12 -93.83
N VAL A 805 53.89 6.11 -92.93
CA VAL A 805 54.31 5.97 -91.54
C VAL A 805 53.13 5.49 -90.70
N GLU A 806 53.35 4.41 -89.95
CA GLU A 806 52.44 3.92 -88.92
C GLU A 806 52.95 4.36 -87.54
N TYR A 807 52.07 4.99 -86.75
CA TYR A 807 52.40 5.42 -85.38
C TYR A 807 51.74 4.46 -84.40
N HIS A 808 52.54 3.67 -83.69
CA HIS A 808 52.03 2.72 -82.69
C HIS A 808 51.84 3.43 -81.35
N ILE A 809 50.58 3.54 -80.93
CA ILE A 809 50.15 4.25 -79.74
C ILE A 809 49.61 3.26 -78.72
N ARG A 810 50.14 3.28 -77.49
CA ARG A 810 49.56 2.57 -76.35
C ARG A 810 48.64 3.52 -75.60
N ILE A 811 47.38 3.11 -75.41
CA ILE A 811 46.42 3.81 -74.57
C ILE A 811 46.28 3.00 -73.29
N ASP A 812 46.48 3.63 -72.14
CA ASP A 812 46.16 3.08 -70.83
C ASP A 812 45.00 3.88 -70.23
N ALA A 813 43.81 3.27 -70.16
CA ALA A 813 42.61 3.90 -69.65
C ALA A 813 42.55 3.94 -68.10
N GLU A 814 43.32 3.08 -67.41
CA GLU A 814 43.36 3.00 -65.94
C GLU A 814 44.32 4.04 -65.39
N GLU A 815 45.56 4.04 -65.89
CA GLU A 815 46.56 5.06 -65.57
C GLU A 815 46.36 6.37 -66.35
N ARG A 816 45.37 6.39 -67.26
CA ARG A 816 45.00 7.54 -68.10
C ARG A 816 46.19 8.15 -68.83
N THR A 817 46.98 7.31 -69.49
CA THR A 817 48.14 7.71 -70.30
C THR A 817 47.97 7.33 -71.78
N ILE A 818 48.55 8.13 -72.68
CA ILE A 818 48.69 7.80 -74.10
C ILE A 818 50.16 7.91 -74.46
N THR A 819 50.76 6.85 -74.96
CA THR A 819 52.20 6.79 -75.28
C THR A 819 52.40 6.43 -76.74
N LEU A 820 53.16 7.24 -77.49
CA LEU A 820 53.72 6.85 -78.77
C LEU A 820 54.91 5.92 -78.53
N VAL A 821 54.71 4.63 -78.75
CA VAL A 821 55.73 3.60 -78.51
C VAL A 821 56.78 3.65 -79.62
N LYS A 822 56.33 3.61 -80.88
CA LYS A 822 57.21 3.54 -82.06
C LYS A 822 56.58 4.09 -83.33
N GLU A 823 57.43 4.40 -84.30
CA GLU A 823 57.08 4.74 -85.68
C GLU A 823 57.61 3.66 -86.63
N VAL A 824 56.81 3.24 -87.59
CA VAL A 824 57.20 2.25 -88.61
C VAL A 824 57.02 2.87 -90.00
N LYS A 825 58.10 2.96 -90.78
CA LYS A 825 58.08 3.45 -92.17
C LYS A 825 58.65 2.37 -93.09
N GLY A 826 57.77 1.64 -93.79
CA GLY A 826 58.17 0.47 -94.56
C GLY A 826 58.74 -0.63 -93.65
N SER A 827 59.99 -1.05 -93.85
CA SER A 827 60.67 -2.04 -93.00
C SER A 827 61.51 -1.41 -91.86
N VAL A 828 61.51 -0.08 -91.71
CA VAL A 828 62.31 0.62 -90.69
C VAL A 828 61.43 0.96 -89.48
N GLU A 829 61.84 0.46 -88.31
CA GLU A 829 61.19 0.73 -87.03
C GLU A 829 62.04 1.69 -86.19
N THR A 830 61.44 2.77 -85.70
CA THR A 830 62.08 3.77 -84.82
C THR A 830 61.34 3.82 -83.49
N GLN A 831 62.03 3.46 -82.41
CA GLN A 831 61.48 3.54 -81.05
C GLN A 831 61.40 5.00 -80.59
N LYS A 832 60.28 5.38 -79.95
CA LYS A 832 60.02 6.75 -79.49
C LYS A 832 59.76 6.82 -77.99
N ASN A 833 58.86 5.99 -77.47
CA ASN A 833 58.43 5.97 -76.06
C ASN A 833 58.11 7.36 -75.50
N ILE A 834 57.32 8.14 -76.22
CA ILE A 834 56.92 9.50 -75.83
C ILE A 834 55.52 9.47 -75.24
N VAL A 835 55.35 9.94 -74.01
CA VAL A 835 54.03 10.12 -73.39
C VAL A 835 53.35 11.34 -74.02
N LEU A 836 52.36 11.10 -74.87
CA LEU A 836 51.59 12.13 -75.56
C LEU A 836 50.54 12.78 -74.65
N TYR A 837 50.04 12.03 -73.66
CA TYR A 837 49.05 12.47 -72.68
C TYR A 837 49.26 11.75 -71.36
N GLN A 838 49.20 12.48 -70.25
CA GLN A 838 49.13 11.94 -68.90
C GLN A 838 48.21 12.80 -68.05
N ASP A 839 47.28 12.15 -67.33
CA ASP A 839 46.39 12.82 -66.37
C ASP A 839 46.90 12.58 -64.94
N ASN A 840 47.55 13.58 -64.35
CA ASN A 840 48.02 13.55 -62.97
C ASN A 840 46.97 14.19 -62.06
N ASP A 841 45.89 13.47 -61.78
CA ASP A 841 44.75 13.92 -60.94
C ASP A 841 44.11 15.26 -61.38
N GLY A 842 44.11 15.52 -62.68
CA GLY A 842 43.55 16.74 -63.30
C GLY A 842 44.54 17.78 -63.73
N ALA A 843 45.82 17.64 -63.38
CA ALA A 843 46.87 18.28 -64.13
C ALA A 843 47.14 17.43 -65.38
N ILE A 844 46.63 17.90 -66.52
CA ILE A 844 46.85 17.23 -67.81
C ILE A 844 48.19 17.71 -68.38
N ASP A 845 49.12 16.79 -68.59
CA ASP A 845 50.33 17.03 -69.36
C ASP A 845 50.20 16.42 -70.76
N THR A 846 50.57 17.17 -71.79
CA THR A 846 50.46 16.72 -73.18
C THR A 846 51.68 17.12 -74.00
N ILE A 847 52.14 16.20 -74.85
CA ILE A 847 53.21 16.45 -75.82
C ILE A 847 52.62 16.42 -77.22
N LYS A 848 52.96 17.45 -78.00
CA LYS A 848 52.58 17.55 -79.42
C LYS A 848 53.46 16.65 -80.28
N HIS A 849 52.84 15.89 -81.18
CA HIS A 849 53.56 15.03 -82.11
C HIS A 849 53.45 15.53 -83.58
N ASP A 850 54.54 15.49 -84.34
CA ASP A 850 54.56 16.01 -85.71
C ASP A 850 54.37 14.89 -86.75
N ILE A 851 53.30 14.97 -87.53
CA ILE A 851 52.99 14.04 -88.63
C ILE A 851 53.37 14.70 -89.97
N LYS A 852 54.29 14.09 -90.73
CA LYS A 852 54.87 14.68 -91.96
C LYS A 852 54.39 14.01 -93.25
N ASN A 853 54.16 14.80 -94.31
CA ASN A 853 53.90 14.32 -95.67
C ASN A 853 54.80 15.01 -96.70
N ASP A 854 55.16 14.26 -97.74
CA ASP A 854 55.89 14.75 -98.91
C ASP A 854 54.95 15.48 -99.88
N LYS A 855 55.37 16.61 -100.45
CA LYS A 855 54.61 17.36 -101.48
C LYS A 855 54.67 16.61 -102.82
N THR A 856 53.56 16.51 -103.55
CA THR A 856 53.56 15.86 -104.88
C THR A 856 54.28 16.72 -105.91
N VAL A 857 55.29 16.16 -106.60
CA VAL A 857 56.00 16.79 -107.73
C VAL A 857 55.53 16.14 -109.03
N TYR A 858 55.00 16.92 -109.97
CA TYR A 858 54.57 16.44 -111.29
C TYR A 858 55.76 16.44 -112.30
N PRO A 859 55.92 15.41 -113.16
CA PRO A 859 56.88 15.44 -114.25
C PRO A 859 56.41 16.36 -115.40
N HIS A 860 57.29 17.23 -115.90
CA HIS A 860 57.05 18.10 -117.06
C HIS A 860 56.88 17.29 -118.36
N THR A 861 55.76 17.45 -119.08
CA THR A 861 55.54 16.89 -120.43
C THR A 861 55.26 18.02 -121.44
N GLY A 862 56.07 18.11 -122.52
CA GLY A 862 55.87 19.05 -123.63
C GLY A 862 57.08 19.22 -124.56
N GLY A 863 57.35 18.25 -125.44
CA GLY A 863 58.44 18.30 -126.44
C GLY A 863 57.94 18.18 -127.90
N THR A 864 58.40 19.12 -128.74
CA THR A 864 58.55 19.21 -130.21
C THR A 864 57.56 18.59 -131.22
N GLY A 865 56.63 17.69 -130.87
CA GLY A 865 55.69 17.06 -131.81
C GLY A 865 54.50 17.94 -132.26
N VAL A 866 54.27 19.09 -131.63
CA VAL A 866 53.10 19.99 -131.87
C VAL A 866 53.37 21.03 -132.98
N VAL A 867 54.64 21.28 -133.31
CA VAL A 867 55.07 22.30 -134.28
C VAL A 867 54.52 22.10 -135.72
N PRO A 868 54.45 20.89 -136.30
CA PRO A 868 53.93 20.73 -137.67
C PRO A 868 52.42 21.01 -137.80
N PHE A 869 51.64 20.85 -136.73
CA PHE A 869 50.19 21.14 -136.73
C PHE A 869 49.87 22.64 -136.68
N VAL A 870 50.72 23.44 -136.04
CA VAL A 870 50.55 24.91 -135.97
C VAL A 870 50.98 25.57 -137.29
N LEU A 871 52.05 25.07 -137.94
CA LEU A 871 52.52 25.58 -139.23
C LEU A 871 51.56 25.27 -140.40
N SER A 872 50.94 24.09 -140.40
CA SER A 872 49.94 23.72 -141.42
C SER A 872 48.66 24.57 -141.34
N GLY A 873 48.23 24.97 -140.14
CA GLY A 873 47.10 25.90 -139.96
C GLY A 873 47.36 27.31 -140.48
N LEU A 874 48.58 27.83 -140.33
CA LEU A 874 48.97 29.16 -140.84
C LEU A 874 49.09 29.20 -142.37
N PHE A 875 49.53 28.11 -142.99
CA PHE A 875 49.66 28.02 -144.46
C PHE A 875 48.30 28.01 -145.17
N VAL A 876 47.29 27.32 -144.61
CA VAL A 876 45.93 27.30 -145.17
C VAL A 876 45.26 28.68 -145.09
N MET A 877 45.49 29.44 -144.00
CA MET A 877 44.96 30.81 -143.88
C MET A 877 45.59 31.80 -144.86
N LEU A 878 46.89 31.66 -145.16
CA LEU A 878 47.56 32.50 -146.17
C LEU A 878 47.05 32.21 -147.60
N CYS A 879 46.84 30.94 -147.96
CA CYS A 879 46.28 30.56 -149.27
C CYS A 879 44.83 31.05 -149.45
N ALA A 880 44.01 31.02 -148.40
CA ALA A 880 42.64 31.56 -148.43
C ALA A 880 42.62 33.10 -148.60
N GLY A 881 43.58 33.81 -147.98
CA GLY A 881 43.75 35.26 -148.15
C GLY A 881 44.13 35.67 -149.58
N SER A 882 44.99 34.88 -150.24
CA SER A 882 45.41 35.10 -151.64
C SER A 882 44.26 34.95 -152.64
N VAL A 883 43.37 33.97 -152.41
CA VAL A 883 42.17 33.75 -153.24
C VAL A 883 41.11 34.84 -153.02
N TYR A 884 41.01 35.42 -151.82
CA TYR A 884 40.12 36.54 -151.53
C TYR A 884 40.58 37.86 -152.20
N ILE A 885 41.89 38.10 -152.29
CA ILE A 885 42.45 39.31 -152.94
C ILE A 885 42.39 39.22 -154.48
N LEU A 886 42.57 38.03 -155.07
CA LEU A 886 42.48 37.84 -156.52
C LEU A 886 41.05 37.88 -157.07
N LYS A 887 40.02 37.69 -156.24
CA LYS A 887 38.60 37.80 -156.65
C LYS A 887 38.07 39.25 -156.65
N LYS A 888 38.80 40.22 -156.09
CA LYS A 888 38.42 41.65 -156.05
C LYS A 888 39.10 42.51 -157.14
N LYS A 889 39.97 41.92 -157.97
CA LYS A 889 40.64 42.58 -159.13
C LYS A 889 40.29 41.88 -160.46
N ARG A 890 39.03 41.97 -160.85
CA ARG A 890 38.61 42.13 -162.25
C ARG A 890 37.52 43.22 -162.18
N VAL A 891 37.70 44.34 -162.87
CA VAL A 891 36.87 45.58 -162.81
C VAL A 891 37.30 46.58 -161.71
N MET A 892 38.47 47.21 -161.89
CA MET A 892 38.70 48.67 -162.01
C MET A 892 40.19 48.92 -162.20
#